data_AF-A0A7X6Q461-F1
#
_entry.id   AF-A0A7X6Q461-F1
#
_cell.length_a   1.000
_cell.length_b   1.000
_cell.length_c   1.000
_cell.angle_alpha   90.00
_cell.angle_beta   90.00
_cell.angle_gamma   90.00
#
_symmetry.space_group_name_H-M   'P 1'
#
loop_
_entity.id
_entity.type
_entity.pdbx_description
1 polymer ?
#
loop_
_entity_poly.entity_id
_entity_poly.type
_entity_poly.pdbx_seq_one_letter_code
_entity_poly.pdbx_strand_id
1 'polypeptide(L)'
;LATKMLMHEDLPTMYQTIDESFPLWRFNLVSRTEQDAGHENQRGNFPLMWLANFSRLRQSLELALKIILRAPHSRLQSHISYCKAARLKGKIPHKIGAAIKEDFANGLYNRRYRVEKKSLDVNTPENRFIKMVISKTKKQLAQLEQKLRHSNVLSEQPRLSEAFLNELYQWQQPLNEILTNSFLSDLGDYNGTNHESLVLQQKPGYSSVYRIWNELKLYLDAFSDISSISMKSVAEIYEVWCFLRIKQILEDELEFQLINTKLSDLYLNPFFELQLRDGYAGAFEFKRHDGVIARLAHEPRFTKNTKRIRSYLVSQEPDILLEVSFPKSSESGDTNKQFIWLFDAKYRIKTETNRYDNEDIDQADYVPDDAINQMHRYRDALILLNNDQQTNKKSRPVLGAFALYPGFFDQTETNYYAEAIKEIGIGAFALLPDADGQHSKWLVNFLREQIGVLSHQNLTDNLVDRLYTQDAARIPYHGMRQVLYSDLTMTAALGRSNQRETAYFDAFKNGTAKWYHMPQSTFAGVFKQHIVDEIRYLALASTFKHNQGNNQIEKIWPVKSVTLRKRSSLTIEQTGKASNSVEMYYLFELGQPLTLYTPMTLVPDSFIDSMTLTTLNSLEQTKEFHQIQRVYEDALQVPSLSNY
;
A
#
# COMPACT_ATOMS: atom_id res chain seq x y z
N LEU A 1 4.91 26.61 26.48
CA LEU A 1 6.23 25.94 26.58
C LEU A 1 6.12 24.69 25.75
N ALA A 2 6.83 24.63 24.62
CA ALA A 2 6.83 23.50 23.70
C ALA A 2 7.16 22.21 24.47
N THR A 3 6.19 21.31 24.58
CA THR A 3 6.39 20.05 25.27
C THR A 3 7.16 19.12 24.33
N LYS A 4 8.48 19.29 24.34
CA LYS A 4 9.46 18.45 23.62
C LYS A 4 9.08 16.98 23.77
N MET A 5 8.82 16.30 22.64
CA MET A 5 8.64 14.85 22.47
C MET A 5 8.43 14.08 23.79
N LEU A 6 7.17 13.86 24.17
CA LEU A 6 6.85 13.12 25.39
C LEU A 6 6.93 11.62 25.14
N MET A 7 8.15 11.10 25.04
CA MET A 7 8.39 9.67 24.84
C MET A 7 7.62 8.79 25.85
N HIS A 8 7.37 9.28 27.06
CA HIS A 8 6.62 8.56 28.09
C HIS A 8 5.10 8.46 27.81
N GLU A 9 4.55 9.36 27.00
CA GLU A 9 3.12 9.40 26.63
C GLU A 9 2.88 8.83 25.22
N ASP A 10 3.78 9.16 24.28
CA ASP A 10 3.71 8.69 22.89
C ASP A 10 3.83 7.16 22.82
N LEU A 11 4.81 6.60 23.54
CA LEU A 11 5.24 5.22 23.39
C LEU A 11 4.18 4.20 23.87
N PRO A 12 3.50 4.40 25.02
CA PRO A 12 2.34 3.58 25.39
C PRO A 12 1.21 3.62 24.34
N THR A 13 0.92 4.79 23.77
CA THR A 13 -0.14 4.96 22.77
C THR A 13 0.24 4.23 21.47
N MET A 14 1.49 4.38 21.01
CA MET A 14 2.00 3.61 19.87
C MET A 14 1.91 2.11 20.13
N TYR A 15 2.27 1.66 21.34
CA TYR A 15 2.15 0.26 21.71
C TYR A 15 0.72 -0.24 21.70
N GLN A 16 -0.24 0.54 22.20
CA GLN A 16 -1.64 0.16 22.17
C GLN A 16 -2.13 -0.04 20.73
N THR A 17 -1.87 0.92 19.83
CA THR A 17 -2.25 0.80 18.41
C THR A 17 -1.61 -0.40 17.73
N ILE A 18 -0.32 -0.64 18.00
CA ILE A 18 0.39 -1.80 17.48
C ILE A 18 -0.17 -3.09 18.08
N ASP A 19 -0.53 -3.10 19.36
CA ASP A 19 -1.05 -4.28 20.05
C ASP A 19 -2.47 -4.67 19.62
N GLU A 20 -3.31 -3.69 19.28
CA GLU A 20 -4.64 -3.94 18.72
C GLU A 20 -4.60 -4.52 17.31
N SER A 21 -3.65 -4.05 16.48
CA SER A 21 -3.54 -4.49 15.09
C SER A 21 -2.65 -5.72 14.92
N PHE A 22 -1.42 -5.66 15.44
CA PHE A 22 -0.38 -6.68 15.29
C PHE A 22 0.64 -6.66 16.46
N PRO A 23 0.32 -7.27 17.61
CA PRO A 23 1.07 -7.11 18.87
C PRO A 23 2.53 -7.54 18.85
N LEU A 24 2.93 -8.33 17.85
CA LEU A 24 4.32 -8.75 17.69
C LEU A 24 5.13 -7.97 16.63
N TRP A 25 4.64 -6.85 16.11
CA TRP A 25 5.46 -5.95 15.28
C TRP A 25 6.44 -5.11 16.11
N ARG A 26 6.33 -5.11 17.44
CA ARG A 26 7.28 -4.45 18.36
C ARG A 26 8.67 -5.11 18.41
N PHE A 27 8.82 -6.30 17.82
CA PHE A 27 10.03 -7.10 17.97
C PHE A 27 10.94 -7.03 16.74
N ASN A 28 12.25 -6.99 16.97
CA ASN A 28 13.24 -7.32 15.96
C ASN A 28 13.75 -8.73 16.26
N LEU A 29 13.30 -9.73 15.50
CA LEU A 29 13.65 -11.11 15.76
C LEU A 29 15.07 -11.46 15.29
N VAL A 30 15.81 -10.53 14.66
CA VAL A 30 17.15 -10.79 14.13
C VAL A 30 18.10 -9.70 14.62
N SER A 31 18.69 -9.89 15.79
CA SER A 31 20.00 -9.29 16.08
C SER A 31 21.06 -10.30 15.69
N ARG A 32 21.76 -10.09 14.57
CA ARG A 32 23.04 -10.78 14.35
C ARG A 32 23.95 -10.42 15.53
N THR A 33 24.57 -11.42 16.13
CA THR A 33 25.62 -11.23 17.13
C THR A 33 26.67 -10.25 16.62
N GLU A 34 27.11 -9.33 17.47
CA GLU A 34 28.04 -8.21 17.16
C GLU A 34 29.39 -8.62 16.51
N GLN A 35 29.67 -9.92 16.38
CA GLN A 35 30.85 -10.45 15.69
C GLN A 35 30.75 -10.48 14.15
N ASP A 36 29.55 -10.27 13.57
CA ASP A 36 29.33 -10.25 12.10
C ASP A 36 29.25 -8.83 11.50
N ALA A 37 29.78 -7.82 12.21
CA ALA A 37 29.71 -6.39 11.88
C ALA A 37 30.43 -5.94 10.58
N GLY A 38 30.73 -6.87 9.66
CA GLY A 38 31.36 -6.61 8.37
C GLY A 38 30.43 -6.68 7.14
N HIS A 39 29.19 -7.16 7.27
CA HIS A 39 28.26 -7.26 6.14
C HIS A 39 27.06 -6.33 6.30
N GLU A 40 26.95 -5.40 5.35
CA GLU A 40 25.98 -4.32 5.23
C GLU A 40 24.54 -4.65 5.69
N ASN A 41 23.96 -3.65 6.36
CA ASN A 41 22.58 -3.53 6.80
C ASN A 41 21.57 -4.13 5.79
N GLN A 42 21.02 -5.29 6.13
CA GLN A 42 19.79 -5.80 5.53
C GLN A 42 18.81 -6.02 6.69
N ARG A 43 17.98 -5.00 6.94
CA ARG A 43 16.87 -5.05 7.87
C ARG A 43 15.81 -5.94 7.23
N GLY A 44 15.70 -7.19 7.71
CA GLY A 44 14.81 -8.17 7.12
C GLY A 44 13.38 -8.02 7.62
N ASN A 45 12.42 -8.02 6.68
CA ASN A 45 10.95 -8.08 6.82
C ASN A 45 10.44 -9.38 7.53
N PHE A 46 11.08 -9.77 8.63
CA PHE A 46 10.88 -11.05 9.32
C PHE A 46 9.71 -11.05 10.34
N PRO A 47 9.45 -9.98 11.12
CA PRO A 47 8.41 -10.02 12.16
C PRO A 47 7.00 -10.20 11.59
N LEU A 48 6.57 -9.35 10.65
CA LEU A 48 5.25 -9.40 9.99
C LEU A 48 4.88 -10.79 9.47
N MET A 49 5.85 -11.37 8.76
CA MET A 49 5.73 -12.63 8.05
C MET A 49 5.71 -13.82 8.99
N TRP A 50 6.45 -13.72 10.10
CA TRP A 50 6.46 -14.74 11.13
C TRP A 50 5.09 -14.87 11.78
N LEU A 51 4.36 -13.80 12.08
CA LEU A 51 3.13 -13.87 12.90
C LEU A 51 1.94 -14.41 12.16
N ALA A 52 1.71 -13.86 10.96
CA ALA A 52 0.60 -14.29 10.13
C ALA A 52 0.78 -15.77 9.75
N ASN A 53 2.03 -16.18 9.44
CA ASN A 53 2.32 -17.58 9.16
C ASN A 53 2.31 -18.45 10.42
N PHE A 54 2.84 -18.00 11.54
CA PHE A 54 2.89 -18.77 12.78
C PHE A 54 1.48 -19.01 13.34
N SER A 55 0.62 -17.98 13.37
CA SER A 55 -0.78 -18.11 13.77
C SER A 55 -1.54 -19.05 12.84
N ARG A 56 -1.34 -18.93 11.52
CA ARG A 56 -1.89 -19.88 10.53
C ARG A 56 -1.38 -21.31 10.75
N LEU A 57 -0.07 -21.49 10.98
CA LEU A 57 0.56 -22.78 11.24
C LEU A 57 0.05 -23.38 12.54
N ARG A 58 -0.14 -22.57 13.59
CA ARG A 58 -0.74 -22.98 14.87
C ARG A 58 -2.16 -23.49 14.69
N GLN A 59 -3.04 -22.70 14.08
CA GLN A 59 -4.42 -23.11 13.82
C GLN A 59 -4.48 -24.39 12.98
N SER A 60 -3.63 -24.47 11.94
CA SER A 60 -3.51 -25.67 11.10
C SER A 60 -3.01 -26.88 11.89
N LEU A 61 -2.06 -26.69 12.80
CA LEU A 61 -1.52 -27.74 13.67
C LEU A 61 -2.60 -28.27 14.61
N GLU A 62 -3.34 -27.38 15.28
CA GLU A 62 -4.45 -27.75 16.17
C GLU A 62 -5.53 -28.55 15.44
N LEU A 63 -5.92 -28.13 14.22
CA LEU A 63 -6.87 -28.86 13.40
C LEU A 63 -6.35 -30.26 13.01
N ALA A 64 -5.09 -30.34 12.58
CA ALA A 64 -4.46 -31.61 12.22
C ALA A 64 -4.36 -32.56 13.43
N LEU A 65 -4.03 -32.04 14.61
CA LEU A 65 -3.99 -32.79 15.86
C LEU A 65 -5.38 -33.30 16.27
N LYS A 66 -6.44 -32.48 16.13
CA LYS A 66 -7.83 -32.91 16.38
C LYS A 66 -8.23 -34.11 15.50
N ILE A 67 -7.77 -34.16 14.24
CA ILE A 67 -8.01 -35.31 13.36
C ILE A 67 -7.31 -36.57 13.89
N ILE A 68 -6.05 -36.44 14.32
CA ILE A 68 -5.26 -37.56 14.86
C ILE A 68 -5.87 -38.08 16.17
N LEU A 69 -6.34 -37.19 17.05
CA LEU A 69 -6.95 -37.56 18.34
C LEU A 69 -8.25 -38.36 18.17
N ARG A 70 -9.02 -38.08 17.11
CA ARG A 70 -10.25 -38.83 16.80
C ARG A 70 -9.97 -40.22 16.22
N ALA A 71 -8.85 -40.40 15.52
CA ALA A 71 -8.53 -41.63 14.80
C ALA A 71 -7.02 -41.94 14.80
N PRO A 72 -6.46 -42.30 15.98
CA PRO A 72 -5.03 -42.59 16.10
C PRO A 72 -4.63 -43.77 15.22
N HIS A 73 -3.45 -43.70 14.63
CA HIS A 73 -2.88 -44.82 13.89
C HIS A 73 -2.54 -45.94 14.86
N SER A 74 -3.16 -47.10 14.67
CA SER A 74 -2.85 -48.31 15.42
C SER A 74 -2.21 -49.34 14.51
N ARG A 75 -1.19 -50.04 15.00
CA ARG A 75 -0.56 -51.17 14.31
C ARG A 75 -0.79 -52.45 15.10
N LEU A 76 -0.95 -53.56 14.40
CA LEU A 76 -1.04 -54.87 15.05
C LEU A 76 0.33 -55.24 15.64
N GLN A 77 0.42 -55.28 16.97
CA GLN A 77 1.65 -55.65 17.70
C GLN A 77 1.44 -56.97 18.45
N SER A 78 2.51 -57.75 18.50
CA SER A 78 2.54 -59.03 19.23
C SER A 78 3.05 -58.81 20.65
N HIS A 79 2.20 -59.05 21.65
CA HIS A 79 2.59 -59.04 23.06
C HIS A 79 2.68 -60.46 23.59
N ILE A 80 3.74 -60.72 24.37
CA ILE A 80 3.93 -62.00 25.04
C ILE A 80 3.15 -61.97 26.36
N SER A 81 2.18 -62.87 26.50
CA SER A 81 1.42 -63.05 27.73
C SER A 81 1.61 -64.46 28.28
N TYR A 82 1.70 -64.60 29.60
CA TYR A 82 1.80 -65.89 30.27
C TYR A 82 0.43 -66.29 30.83
N CYS A 83 -0.24 -67.22 30.15
CA CYS A 83 -1.60 -67.65 30.51
C CYS A 83 -1.58 -69.09 31.04
N LYS A 84 -2.45 -69.39 32.02
CA LYS A 84 -2.73 -70.78 32.43
C LYS A 84 -3.42 -71.53 31.29
N ALA A 85 -3.24 -72.85 31.24
CA ALA A 85 -3.87 -73.72 30.23
C ALA A 85 -5.40 -73.50 30.12
N ALA A 86 -6.09 -73.33 31.24
CA ALA A 86 -7.54 -73.09 31.29
C ALA A 86 -8.01 -71.76 30.65
N ARG A 87 -7.12 -70.78 30.45
CA ARG A 87 -7.45 -69.47 29.86
C ARG A 87 -7.03 -69.35 28.39
N LEU A 88 -6.49 -70.43 27.80
CA LEU A 88 -6.13 -70.47 26.39
C LEU A 88 -7.38 -70.64 25.53
N LYS A 89 -7.59 -69.72 24.58
CA LYS A 89 -8.73 -69.73 23.66
C LYS A 89 -8.23 -69.83 22.21
N GLY A 90 -8.94 -70.57 21.37
CA GLY A 90 -8.63 -70.72 19.94
C GLY A 90 -7.67 -71.88 19.62
N LYS A 91 -7.09 -71.87 18.41
CA LYS A 91 -6.18 -72.91 17.92
C LYS A 91 -4.83 -72.83 18.65
N ILE A 92 -4.55 -73.80 19.51
CA ILE A 92 -3.32 -73.86 20.31
C ILE A 92 -2.16 -74.36 19.43
N PRO A 93 -1.01 -73.66 19.39
CA PRO A 93 0.19 -74.15 18.69
C PRO A 93 0.64 -75.52 19.22
N HIS A 94 1.01 -76.43 18.32
CA HIS A 94 1.34 -77.83 18.66
C HIS A 94 2.38 -77.97 19.78
N LYS A 95 3.42 -77.12 19.78
CA LYS A 95 4.47 -77.10 20.83
C LYS A 95 3.91 -76.78 22.22
N ILE A 96 2.96 -75.86 22.32
CA ILE A 96 2.33 -75.48 23.60
C ILE A 96 1.35 -76.59 24.03
N GLY A 97 0.62 -77.19 23.10
CA GLY A 97 -0.29 -78.30 23.38
C GLY A 97 0.42 -79.55 23.91
N ALA A 98 1.60 -79.88 23.37
CA ALA A 98 2.42 -81.00 23.86
C ALA A 98 2.93 -80.74 25.29
N ALA A 99 3.47 -79.54 25.55
CA ALA A 99 3.95 -79.17 26.89
C ALA A 99 2.82 -79.20 27.94
N ILE A 100 1.61 -78.73 27.60
CA ILE A 100 0.45 -78.80 28.52
C ILE A 100 0.10 -80.24 28.87
N LYS A 101 0.12 -81.16 27.90
CA LYS A 101 -0.21 -82.58 28.14
C LYS A 101 0.81 -83.23 29.09
N GLU A 102 2.09 -82.97 28.87
CA GLU A 102 3.17 -83.48 29.71
C GLU A 102 3.11 -82.89 31.13
N ASP A 103 2.92 -81.58 31.25
CA ASP A 103 2.79 -80.91 32.55
C ASP A 103 1.54 -81.39 33.32
N PHE A 104 0.43 -81.69 32.64
CA PHE A 104 -0.77 -82.24 33.29
C PHE A 104 -0.58 -83.71 33.71
N ALA A 105 0.15 -84.51 32.93
CA ALA A 105 0.53 -85.87 33.31
C ALA A 105 1.44 -85.89 34.55
N ASN A 106 2.26 -84.86 34.72
CA ASN A 106 3.16 -84.67 35.86
C ASN A 106 2.52 -83.91 37.05
N GLY A 107 1.19 -83.67 37.03
CA GLY A 107 0.46 -83.01 38.13
C GLY A 107 0.65 -81.49 38.24
N LEU A 108 1.29 -80.83 37.26
CA LEU A 108 1.62 -79.41 37.28
C LEU A 108 0.52 -78.54 36.63
N TYR A 109 -0.66 -78.48 37.26
CA TYR A 109 -1.82 -77.77 36.72
C TYR A 109 -1.73 -76.23 36.75
N ASN A 110 -0.82 -75.67 37.54
CA ASN A 110 -0.71 -74.21 37.75
C ASN A 110 0.32 -73.50 36.86
N ARG A 111 1.01 -74.22 35.96
CA ARG A 111 2.02 -73.65 35.08
C ARG A 111 1.41 -72.64 34.08
N ARG A 112 2.15 -71.56 33.80
CA ARG A 112 1.76 -70.55 32.81
C ARG A 112 2.59 -70.74 31.53
N TYR A 113 1.92 -70.69 30.39
CA TYR A 113 2.52 -70.91 29.08
C TYR A 113 2.65 -69.59 28.33
N ARG A 114 3.77 -69.43 27.63
CA ARG A 114 4.06 -68.26 26.79
C ARG A 114 3.13 -68.25 25.58
N VAL A 115 2.27 -67.26 25.48
CA VAL A 115 1.36 -67.07 24.33
C VAL A 115 1.55 -65.69 23.75
N GLU A 116 1.83 -65.67 22.45
CA GLU A 116 1.86 -64.46 21.65
C GLU A 116 0.42 -64.06 21.29
N LYS A 117 -0.01 -62.89 21.77
CA LYS A 117 -1.30 -62.30 21.43
C LYS A 117 -1.06 -61.07 20.57
N LYS A 118 -1.81 -60.98 19.48
CA LYS A 118 -1.79 -59.79 18.61
C LYS A 118 -2.92 -58.85 19.04
N SER A 119 -2.59 -57.62 19.37
CA SER A 119 -3.56 -56.55 19.66
C SER A 119 -3.21 -55.31 18.86
N LEU A 120 -4.20 -54.48 18.55
CA LEU A 120 -3.96 -53.17 17.99
C LEU A 120 -3.36 -52.29 19.09
N ASP A 121 -2.16 -51.80 18.84
CA ASP A 121 -1.45 -50.88 19.73
C ASP A 121 -1.26 -49.54 19.02
N VAL A 122 -1.53 -48.46 19.74
CA VAL A 122 -1.33 -47.08 19.30
C VAL A 122 0.13 -46.63 19.51
N ASN A 123 0.96 -47.45 20.14
CA ASN A 123 2.37 -47.20 20.34
C ASN A 123 3.21 -47.41 19.07
N THR A 124 2.91 -46.61 18.03
CA THR A 124 3.59 -46.64 16.73
C THR A 124 4.66 -45.55 16.61
N PRO A 125 5.69 -45.72 15.77
CA PRO A 125 6.71 -44.69 15.51
C PRO A 125 6.12 -43.34 15.07
N GLU A 126 5.03 -43.37 14.30
CA GLU A 126 4.33 -42.16 13.84
C GLU A 126 3.69 -41.40 14.99
N ASN A 127 3.00 -42.09 15.90
CA ASN A 127 2.39 -41.44 17.05
C ASN A 127 3.44 -40.91 18.03
N ARG A 128 4.56 -41.61 18.19
CA ARG A 128 5.71 -41.11 18.96
C ARG A 128 6.32 -39.85 18.32
N PHE A 129 6.34 -39.78 17.00
CA PHE A 129 6.74 -38.57 16.29
C PHE A 129 5.78 -37.41 16.53
N ILE A 130 4.46 -37.64 16.48
CA ILE A 130 3.48 -36.60 16.84
C ILE A 130 3.71 -36.10 18.27
N LYS A 131 3.94 -37.01 19.24
CA LYS A 131 4.31 -36.65 20.62
C LYS A 131 5.58 -35.80 20.67
N MET A 132 6.62 -36.15 19.91
CA MET A 132 7.87 -35.40 19.82
C MET A 132 7.64 -33.98 19.26
N VAL A 133 6.89 -33.85 18.17
CA VAL A 133 6.54 -32.56 17.56
C VAL A 133 5.87 -31.64 18.57
N ILE A 134 4.81 -32.12 19.23
CA ILE A 134 4.05 -31.33 20.22
C ILE A 134 4.96 -30.94 21.40
N SER A 135 5.77 -31.88 21.89
CA SER A 135 6.68 -31.64 23.02
C SER A 135 7.76 -30.62 22.69
N LYS A 136 8.35 -30.70 21.49
CA LYS A 136 9.40 -29.77 21.06
C LYS A 136 8.83 -28.38 20.80
N THR A 137 7.67 -28.27 20.13
CA THR A 137 6.96 -26.99 19.94
C THR A 137 6.61 -26.34 21.27
N LYS A 138 6.01 -27.08 22.21
CA LYS A 138 5.69 -26.56 23.55
C LYS A 138 6.94 -26.07 24.28
N LYS A 139 8.02 -26.85 24.27
CA LYS A 139 9.28 -26.49 24.95
C LYS A 139 9.89 -25.22 24.36
N GLN A 140 9.95 -25.09 23.05
CA GLN A 140 10.52 -23.91 22.38
C GLN A 140 9.64 -22.66 22.62
N LEU A 141 8.31 -22.80 22.62
CA LEU A 141 7.40 -21.71 22.98
C LEU A 141 7.56 -21.25 24.44
N ALA A 142 7.67 -22.20 25.39
CA ALA A 142 7.89 -21.88 26.80
C ALA A 142 9.23 -21.18 27.01
N GLN A 143 10.29 -21.63 26.33
CA GLN A 143 11.61 -20.97 26.38
C GLN A 143 11.56 -19.56 25.81
N LEU A 144 10.83 -19.35 24.72
CA LEU A 144 10.60 -18.03 24.13
C LEU A 144 9.86 -17.10 25.11
N GLU A 145 8.73 -17.57 25.66
CA GLU A 145 7.95 -16.82 26.64
C GLU A 145 8.80 -16.43 27.86
N GLN A 146 9.57 -17.37 28.42
CA GLN A 146 10.42 -17.11 29.58
C GLN A 146 11.52 -16.10 29.28
N LYS A 147 12.19 -16.21 28.13
CA LYS A 147 13.19 -15.22 27.69
C LYS A 147 12.56 -13.82 27.56
N LEU A 148 11.37 -13.73 26.99
CA LEU A 148 10.64 -12.47 26.80
C LEU A 148 10.14 -11.87 28.12
N ARG A 149 9.62 -12.69 29.04
CA ARG A 149 9.21 -12.23 30.38
C ARG A 149 10.41 -11.71 31.16
N HIS A 150 11.52 -12.44 31.14
CA HIS A 150 12.75 -12.04 31.84
C HIS A 150 13.33 -10.74 31.29
N SER A 151 13.31 -10.53 29.96
CA SER A 151 13.75 -9.25 29.38
C SER A 151 12.80 -8.09 29.72
N ASN A 152 11.51 -8.34 29.86
CA ASN A 152 10.52 -7.32 30.24
C ASN A 152 10.68 -6.86 31.70
N VAL A 153 11.04 -7.77 32.61
CA VAL A 153 11.28 -7.44 34.03
C VAL A 153 12.58 -6.65 34.23
N LEU A 154 13.61 -6.91 33.42
CA LEU A 154 14.91 -6.23 33.52
C LEU A 154 14.91 -4.82 32.91
N SER A 155 13.86 -4.43 32.18
CA SER A 155 13.76 -3.12 31.56
C SER A 155 13.03 -2.14 32.49
N GLU A 156 13.59 -0.93 32.67
CA GLU A 156 12.98 0.14 33.48
C GLU A 156 11.59 0.59 32.97
N GLN A 157 11.27 0.28 31.71
CA GLN A 157 9.92 0.36 31.17
C GLN A 157 9.55 -1.00 30.57
N PRO A 158 8.56 -1.74 31.11
CA PRO A 158 8.08 -2.95 30.48
C PRO A 158 7.41 -2.59 29.15
N ARG A 159 8.07 -2.94 28.04
CA ARG A 159 7.64 -2.59 26.67
C ARG A 159 6.80 -3.69 26.02
N LEU A 160 6.63 -4.83 26.69
CA LEU A 160 5.74 -5.91 26.25
C LEU A 160 4.41 -5.84 26.98
N SER A 161 3.31 -5.88 26.23
CA SER A 161 1.99 -6.04 26.82
C SER A 161 1.84 -7.44 27.40
N GLU A 162 1.28 -7.49 28.60
CA GLU A 162 0.90 -8.75 29.23
C GLU A 162 -0.09 -9.53 28.37
N ALA A 163 -0.93 -8.86 27.57
CA ALA A 163 -1.83 -9.49 26.61
C ALA A 163 -1.08 -10.39 25.62
N PHE A 164 0.04 -9.91 25.09
CA PHE A 164 0.86 -10.69 24.15
C PHE A 164 1.56 -11.88 24.83
N LEU A 165 2.17 -11.65 26.00
CA LEU A 165 2.81 -12.73 26.76
C LEU A 165 1.79 -13.79 27.17
N ASN A 166 0.58 -13.36 27.50
CA ASN A 166 -0.55 -14.24 27.76
C ASN A 166 -0.98 -14.98 26.49
N GLU A 167 -0.96 -14.37 25.30
CA GLU A 167 -1.25 -15.07 24.06
C GLU A 167 -0.25 -16.21 23.78
N LEU A 168 1.06 -15.97 23.92
CA LEU A 168 2.08 -17.01 23.82
C LEU A 168 1.87 -18.14 24.84
N TYR A 169 1.47 -17.78 26.06
CA TYR A 169 1.12 -18.74 27.09
C TYR A 169 -0.12 -19.56 26.72
N GLN A 170 -1.17 -18.92 26.20
CA GLN A 170 -2.40 -19.57 25.75
C GLN A 170 -2.13 -20.56 24.63
N TRP A 171 -1.16 -20.29 23.74
CA TRP A 171 -0.78 -21.24 22.68
C TRP A 171 -0.16 -22.54 23.20
N GLN A 172 0.41 -22.53 24.41
CA GLN A 172 0.95 -23.72 25.04
C GLN A 172 -0.15 -24.61 25.64
N GLN A 173 -1.33 -24.05 25.97
CA GLN A 173 -2.38 -24.77 26.69
C GLN A 173 -2.96 -25.95 25.89
N PRO A 174 -3.39 -25.78 24.62
CA PRO A 174 -3.91 -26.90 23.83
C PRO A 174 -2.87 -28.01 23.64
N LEU A 175 -1.59 -27.63 23.45
CA LEU A 175 -0.50 -28.60 23.31
C LEU A 175 -0.28 -29.38 24.62
N ASN A 176 -0.40 -28.70 25.77
CA ASN A 176 -0.28 -29.32 27.07
C ASN A 176 -1.44 -30.29 27.34
N GLU A 177 -2.68 -29.88 27.10
CA GLU A 177 -3.87 -30.72 27.25
C GLU A 177 -3.78 -31.99 26.40
N ILE A 178 -3.29 -31.88 25.16
CA ILE A 178 -3.10 -33.02 24.28
C ILE A 178 -2.02 -33.98 24.81
N LEU A 179 -0.95 -33.47 25.41
CA LEU A 179 0.10 -34.32 26.00
C LEU A 179 -0.36 -35.04 27.29
N THR A 180 -1.26 -34.44 28.07
CA THR A 180 -1.71 -34.99 29.37
C THR A 180 -2.96 -35.87 29.26
N ASN A 181 -3.92 -35.50 28.42
CA ASN A 181 -5.28 -36.07 28.42
C ASN A 181 -5.59 -36.97 27.21
N SER A 182 -4.58 -37.40 26.46
CA SER A 182 -4.77 -38.24 25.26
C SER A 182 -3.93 -39.51 25.29
N PHE A 183 -4.15 -40.39 24.31
CA PHE A 183 -3.36 -41.62 24.10
C PHE A 183 -1.84 -41.36 23.96
N LEU A 184 -1.42 -40.11 23.73
CA LEU A 184 -0.02 -39.73 23.62
C LEU A 184 0.72 -39.80 24.98
N SER A 185 0.03 -39.70 26.11
CA SER A 185 0.65 -39.78 27.45
C SER A 185 1.39 -41.11 27.62
N ASP A 186 0.77 -42.21 27.19
CA ASP A 186 1.25 -43.60 27.35
C ASP A 186 2.28 -44.04 26.30
N LEU A 187 2.66 -43.17 25.36
CA LEU A 187 3.64 -43.49 24.32
C LEU A 187 5.07 -43.37 24.82
N GLY A 188 5.95 -44.26 24.34
CA GLY A 188 7.39 -44.17 24.57
C GLY A 188 8.08 -43.07 23.75
N ASP A 189 9.38 -42.88 23.99
CA ASP A 189 10.17 -41.86 23.31
C ASP A 189 10.39 -42.14 21.82
N TYR A 190 10.57 -41.04 21.07
CA TYR A 190 10.85 -41.07 19.65
C TYR A 190 12.33 -41.33 19.37
N ASN A 191 12.63 -42.37 18.57
CA ASN A 191 14.00 -42.85 18.33
C ASN A 191 14.58 -42.45 16.95
N GLY A 192 13.98 -41.50 16.23
CA GLY A 192 14.60 -40.88 15.04
C GLY A 192 14.34 -41.53 13.67
N THR A 193 13.66 -42.67 13.57
CA THR A 193 13.55 -43.46 12.32
C THR A 193 12.20 -43.31 11.61
N ASN A 194 12.03 -42.25 10.79
CA ASN A 194 10.75 -41.98 10.10
C ASN A 194 10.82 -41.60 8.61
N HIS A 195 12.01 -41.54 7.99
CA HIS A 195 12.17 -41.06 6.61
C HIS A 195 11.37 -41.87 5.56
N GLU A 196 10.84 -43.05 5.92
CA GLU A 196 10.09 -43.95 5.02
C GLU A 196 8.63 -44.21 5.45
N SER A 197 8.07 -43.49 6.43
CA SER A 197 6.69 -43.77 6.87
C SER A 197 5.65 -43.24 5.88
N LEU A 198 5.03 -44.15 5.12
CA LEU A 198 3.87 -43.88 4.26
C LEU A 198 2.71 -43.21 5.01
N VAL A 199 2.55 -43.50 6.30
CA VAL A 199 1.50 -42.91 7.13
C VAL A 199 1.75 -41.42 7.36
N LEU A 200 3.00 -41.01 7.62
CA LEU A 200 3.38 -39.60 7.72
C LEU A 200 3.33 -38.88 6.37
N GLN A 201 3.36 -39.58 5.24
CA GLN A 201 3.27 -38.97 3.91
C GLN A 201 1.83 -38.85 3.41
N GLN A 202 0.98 -39.86 3.67
CA GLN A 202 -0.31 -40.01 2.98
C GLN A 202 -1.53 -39.95 3.90
N LYS A 203 -1.41 -40.32 5.18
CA LYS A 203 -2.59 -40.39 6.07
C LYS A 203 -3.03 -38.96 6.46
N PRO A 204 -4.31 -38.57 6.24
CA PRO A 204 -4.83 -37.27 6.65
C PRO A 204 -4.60 -37.00 8.14
N GLY A 205 -4.27 -35.75 8.49
CA GLY A 205 -3.83 -35.37 9.83
C GLY A 205 -2.32 -35.58 10.02
N TYR A 206 -1.81 -36.79 9.81
CA TYR A 206 -0.37 -37.10 9.97
C TYR A 206 0.50 -36.39 8.94
N SER A 207 0.10 -36.41 7.67
CA SER A 207 0.80 -35.67 6.60
C SER A 207 0.75 -34.17 6.78
N SER A 208 -0.38 -33.66 7.28
CA SER A 208 -0.54 -32.26 7.65
C SER A 208 0.43 -31.87 8.78
N VAL A 209 0.47 -32.63 9.88
CA VAL A 209 1.41 -32.37 10.99
C VAL A 209 2.85 -32.48 10.52
N TYR A 210 3.19 -33.45 9.68
CA TYR A 210 4.56 -33.60 9.16
C TYR A 210 5.00 -32.39 8.33
N ARG A 211 4.15 -31.90 7.41
CA ARG A 211 4.46 -30.69 6.61
C ARG A 211 4.54 -29.44 7.49
N ILE A 212 3.56 -29.25 8.37
CA ILE A 212 3.51 -28.12 9.30
C ILE A 212 4.75 -28.12 10.21
N TRP A 213 5.17 -29.29 10.70
CA TRP A 213 6.37 -29.41 11.53
C TRP A 213 7.63 -29.01 10.79
N ASN A 214 7.80 -29.40 9.53
CA ASN A 214 8.99 -29.00 8.76
C ASN A 214 9.07 -27.48 8.56
N GLU A 215 7.93 -26.83 8.29
CA GLU A 215 7.85 -25.36 8.21
C GLU A 215 8.10 -24.73 9.59
N LEU A 216 7.40 -25.20 10.62
CA LEU A 216 7.46 -24.68 11.99
C LEU A 216 8.85 -24.85 12.62
N LYS A 217 9.53 -25.96 12.35
CA LYS A 217 10.87 -26.27 12.86
C LYS A 217 11.89 -25.26 12.36
N LEU A 218 11.81 -24.83 11.09
CA LEU A 218 12.70 -23.79 10.55
C LEU A 218 12.55 -22.48 11.35
N TYR A 219 11.32 -22.09 11.66
CA TYR A 219 11.06 -20.91 12.49
C TYR A 219 11.57 -21.11 13.91
N LEU A 220 11.19 -22.20 14.57
CA LEU A 220 11.53 -22.45 15.98
C LEU A 220 13.03 -22.65 16.22
N ASP A 221 13.74 -23.26 15.27
CA ASP A 221 15.20 -23.44 15.36
C ASP A 221 15.92 -22.09 15.18
N ALA A 222 15.39 -21.16 14.35
CA ALA A 222 15.90 -19.79 14.30
C ALA A 222 15.83 -19.08 15.66
N PHE A 223 14.78 -19.30 16.46
CA PHE A 223 14.65 -18.74 17.82
C PHE A 223 15.59 -19.34 18.85
N SER A 224 15.95 -20.62 18.72
CA SER A 224 16.89 -21.23 19.67
C SER A 224 18.29 -20.65 19.55
N ASP A 225 18.68 -20.26 18.34
CA ASP A 225 20.02 -19.72 18.05
C ASP A 225 20.14 -18.22 18.36
N ILE A 226 19.01 -17.53 18.54
CA ILE A 226 19.00 -16.12 18.95
C ILE A 226 19.29 -16.02 20.46
N SER A 227 20.53 -15.61 20.76
CA SER A 227 21.03 -15.39 22.13
C SER A 227 20.33 -14.24 22.86
N SER A 228 19.76 -13.28 22.11
CA SER A 228 19.01 -12.14 22.64
C SER A 228 17.97 -11.70 21.62
N ILE A 229 16.70 -11.69 21.99
CA ILE A 229 15.67 -10.99 21.22
C ILE A 229 15.88 -9.50 21.51
N SER A 230 16.38 -8.74 20.53
CA SER A 230 16.46 -7.28 20.66
C SER A 230 15.10 -6.67 20.31
N MET A 231 14.66 -5.71 21.10
CA MET A 231 13.43 -4.97 20.81
C MET A 231 13.73 -3.90 19.76
N LYS A 232 12.72 -3.54 18.94
CA LYS A 232 12.83 -2.40 18.04
C LYS A 232 13.13 -1.13 18.87
N SER A 233 13.99 -0.28 18.33
CA SER A 233 14.21 1.07 18.83
C SER A 233 12.93 1.91 18.76
N VAL A 234 12.86 3.01 19.51
CA VAL A 234 11.69 3.90 19.49
C VAL A 234 11.42 4.43 18.08
N ALA A 235 12.47 4.71 17.30
CA ALA A 235 12.34 5.12 15.91
C ALA A 235 11.69 4.04 15.03
N GLU A 236 12.09 2.77 15.18
CA GLU A 236 11.49 1.65 14.44
C GLU A 236 10.05 1.35 14.90
N ILE A 237 9.71 1.60 16.17
CA ILE A 237 8.33 1.52 16.67
C ILE A 237 7.48 2.63 16.05
N TYR A 238 8.01 3.85 16.01
CA TYR A 238 7.34 5.00 15.42
C TYR A 238 7.10 4.82 13.91
N GLU A 239 8.05 4.23 13.19
CA GLU A 239 7.89 3.87 11.77
C GLU A 239 6.72 2.92 11.54
N VAL A 240 6.70 1.82 12.29
CA VAL A 240 5.59 0.85 12.27
C VAL A 240 4.27 1.52 12.65
N TRP A 241 4.28 2.38 13.67
CA TRP A 241 3.08 3.09 14.09
C TRP A 241 2.57 4.05 13.00
N CYS A 242 3.45 4.81 12.34
CA CYS A 242 3.09 5.68 11.21
C CYS A 242 2.43 4.88 10.08
N PHE A 243 2.99 3.70 9.78
CA PHE A 243 2.43 2.79 8.78
C PHE A 243 1.01 2.33 9.14
N LEU A 244 0.79 1.90 10.39
CA LEU A 244 -0.53 1.50 10.86
C LEU A 244 -1.50 2.69 10.92
N ARG A 245 -1.01 3.89 11.23
CA ARG A 245 -1.84 5.09 11.22
C ARG A 245 -2.33 5.42 9.81
N ILE A 246 -1.48 5.32 8.78
CA ILE A 246 -1.92 5.47 7.38
C ILE A 246 -2.94 4.40 7.01
N LYS A 247 -2.74 3.15 7.43
CA LYS A 247 -3.73 2.09 7.24
C LYS A 247 -5.09 2.46 7.85
N GLN A 248 -5.11 2.93 9.10
CA GLN A 248 -6.34 3.37 9.77
C GLN A 248 -7.00 4.53 9.03
N ILE A 249 -6.23 5.52 8.57
CA ILE A 249 -6.77 6.65 7.78
C ILE A 249 -7.44 6.13 6.49
N LEU A 250 -6.85 5.15 5.82
CA LEU A 250 -7.47 4.56 4.62
C LEU A 250 -8.81 3.87 4.97
N GLU A 251 -8.86 3.09 6.04
CA GLU A 251 -10.05 2.32 6.44
C GLU A 251 -11.15 3.22 7.01
N ASP A 252 -10.82 4.06 7.99
CA ASP A 252 -11.79 4.80 8.80
C ASP A 252 -12.19 6.14 8.16
N GLU A 253 -11.23 6.86 7.56
CA GLU A 253 -11.46 8.23 7.06
C GLU A 253 -11.71 8.30 5.55
N LEU A 254 -11.28 7.28 4.81
CA LEU A 254 -11.41 7.19 3.36
C LEU A 254 -12.25 5.98 2.91
N GLU A 255 -12.80 5.22 3.86
CA GLU A 255 -13.76 4.11 3.66
C GLU A 255 -13.25 3.01 2.72
N PHE A 256 -11.95 2.75 2.76
CA PHE A 256 -11.36 1.62 2.05
C PHE A 256 -11.62 0.31 2.78
N GLN A 257 -12.01 -0.71 2.02
CA GLN A 257 -12.20 -2.08 2.51
C GLN A 257 -10.98 -2.93 2.16
N LEU A 258 -10.42 -3.62 3.14
CA LEU A 258 -9.29 -4.53 2.94
C LEU A 258 -9.74 -5.76 2.11
N ILE A 259 -9.17 -5.95 0.90
CA ILE A 259 -9.48 -7.09 0.02
C ILE A 259 -8.59 -8.28 0.36
N ASN A 260 -7.28 -8.04 0.45
CA ASN A 260 -6.29 -9.09 0.55
C ASN A 260 -5.04 -8.62 1.27
N THR A 261 -4.47 -9.50 2.07
CA THR A 261 -3.09 -9.38 2.54
C THR A 261 -2.27 -10.29 1.63
N LYS A 262 -1.52 -9.74 0.67
CA LYS A 262 -0.70 -10.52 -0.28
C LYS A 262 0.53 -11.13 0.40
N LEU A 263 0.30 -11.96 1.41
CA LEU A 263 1.30 -12.78 2.08
C LEU A 263 1.56 -14.09 1.32
N SER A 264 0.75 -14.41 0.31
CA SER A 264 0.70 -15.74 -0.34
C SER A 264 1.76 -15.96 -1.43
N ASP A 265 2.30 -14.89 -2.03
CA ASP A 265 3.16 -14.94 -3.23
C ASP A 265 4.67 -14.75 -2.93
N LEU A 266 5.06 -14.92 -1.68
CA LEU A 266 6.43 -14.73 -1.23
C LEU A 266 7.28 -15.98 -1.47
N TYR A 267 8.53 -15.79 -1.89
CA TYR A 267 9.51 -16.87 -1.94
C TYR A 267 10.68 -16.55 -1.00
N LEU A 268 11.20 -17.58 -0.34
CA LEU A 268 12.43 -17.48 0.44
C LEU A 268 13.62 -17.39 -0.51
N ASN A 269 14.45 -16.36 -0.34
CA ASN A 269 15.76 -16.31 -0.96
C ASN A 269 16.77 -17.20 -0.18
N PRO A 270 17.98 -17.45 -0.72
CA PRO A 270 18.99 -18.29 -0.08
C PRO A 270 19.49 -17.80 1.29
N PHE A 271 19.18 -16.55 1.65
CA PHE A 271 19.53 -15.90 2.92
C PHE A 271 18.36 -15.89 3.92
N PHE A 272 17.32 -16.69 3.65
CA PHE A 272 16.10 -16.79 4.47
C PHE A 272 15.24 -15.51 4.52
N GLU A 273 15.34 -14.65 3.51
CA GLU A 273 14.47 -13.47 3.38
C GLU A 273 13.28 -13.77 2.46
N LEU A 274 12.06 -13.43 2.90
CA LEU A 274 10.85 -13.50 2.09
C LEU A 274 10.75 -12.26 1.21
N GLN A 275 10.86 -12.44 -0.12
CA GLN A 275 10.73 -11.36 -1.09
C GLN A 275 9.51 -11.61 -2.01
N LEU A 276 8.77 -10.55 -2.32
CA LEU A 276 7.79 -10.56 -3.41
C LEU A 276 8.55 -10.30 -4.72
N ARG A 277 8.17 -10.99 -5.82
CA ARG A 277 8.84 -10.84 -7.12
C ARG A 277 8.81 -9.41 -7.68
N ASP A 278 7.89 -8.59 -7.17
CA ASP A 278 7.68 -7.20 -7.63
C ASP A 278 8.21 -6.14 -6.64
N GLY A 279 8.91 -6.53 -5.57
CA GLY A 279 9.51 -5.61 -4.58
C GLY A 279 8.57 -5.14 -3.46
N TYR A 280 7.29 -5.51 -3.51
CA TYR A 280 6.23 -5.10 -2.56
C TYR A 280 5.98 -6.12 -1.42
N ALA A 281 7.02 -6.60 -0.75
CA ALA A 281 6.83 -7.49 0.39
C ALA A 281 5.93 -6.84 1.46
N GLY A 282 4.95 -7.57 2.02
CA GLY A 282 4.12 -7.07 3.13
C GLY A 282 3.05 -6.02 2.79
N ALA A 283 2.59 -5.92 1.53
CA ALA A 283 1.59 -4.93 1.14
C ALA A 283 0.14 -5.32 1.51
N PHE A 284 -0.63 -4.37 2.05
CA PHE A 284 -2.09 -4.45 2.17
C PHE A 284 -2.75 -3.89 0.90
N GLU A 285 -3.74 -4.61 0.37
CA GLU A 285 -4.54 -4.15 -0.76
C GLU A 285 -5.97 -3.84 -0.32
N PHE A 286 -6.41 -2.63 -0.65
CA PHE A 286 -7.73 -2.13 -0.32
C PHE A 286 -8.53 -1.79 -1.57
N LYS A 287 -9.86 -1.96 -1.48
CA LYS A 287 -10.82 -1.46 -2.46
C LYS A 287 -11.71 -0.44 -1.82
N ARG A 288 -12.01 0.62 -2.55
CA ARG A 288 -13.13 1.50 -2.24
C ARG A 288 -14.28 1.23 -3.20
N HIS A 289 -15.51 1.58 -2.81
CA HIS A 289 -16.71 1.22 -3.57
C HIS A 289 -16.78 1.86 -4.96
N ASP A 290 -16.11 3.00 -5.15
CA ASP A 290 -15.99 3.73 -6.42
C ASP A 290 -15.01 3.06 -7.41
N GLY A 291 -14.38 1.96 -7.01
CA GLY A 291 -13.44 1.21 -7.84
C GLY A 291 -11.99 1.66 -7.68
N VAL A 292 -11.71 2.64 -6.82
CA VAL A 292 -10.33 3.03 -6.47
C VAL A 292 -9.68 1.91 -5.67
N ILE A 293 -8.44 1.57 -6.03
CA ILE A 293 -7.64 0.53 -5.39
C ILE A 293 -6.42 1.19 -4.75
N ALA A 294 -6.21 0.95 -3.45
CA ALA A 294 -5.03 1.40 -2.74
C ALA A 294 -4.16 0.21 -2.35
N ARG A 295 -2.84 0.36 -2.45
CA ARG A 295 -1.85 -0.60 -1.98
C ARG A 295 -0.88 0.11 -1.04
N LEU A 296 -0.83 -0.33 0.21
CA LEU A 296 0.05 0.21 1.25
C LEU A 296 1.14 -0.82 1.57
N ALA A 297 2.41 -0.46 1.40
CA ALA A 297 3.55 -1.34 1.62
C ALA A 297 4.53 -0.77 2.66
N HIS A 298 5.07 -1.65 3.50
CA HIS A 298 6.08 -1.35 4.53
C HIS A 298 7.46 -1.78 4.03
N GLU A 299 8.44 -0.87 4.08
CA GLU A 299 9.83 -1.09 3.62
C GLU A 299 9.93 -1.79 2.24
N PRO A 300 9.25 -1.30 1.17
CA PRO A 300 9.40 -1.89 -0.15
C PRO A 300 10.82 -1.69 -0.70
N ARG A 301 11.43 -2.78 -1.16
CA ARG A 301 12.81 -2.75 -1.67
C ARG A 301 12.85 -2.62 -3.19
N PHE A 302 13.37 -1.49 -3.67
CA PHE A 302 13.59 -1.23 -5.09
C PHE A 302 15.06 -1.43 -5.46
N THR A 303 15.31 -2.33 -6.40
CA THR A 303 16.65 -2.68 -6.88
C THR A 303 16.73 -2.57 -8.39
N LYS A 304 17.92 -2.74 -8.98
CA LYS A 304 18.14 -2.76 -10.44
C LYS A 304 17.32 -3.85 -11.17
N ASN A 305 17.00 -4.92 -10.44
CA ASN A 305 16.30 -6.09 -10.95
C ASN A 305 14.78 -6.02 -10.76
N THR A 306 14.28 -5.06 -9.99
CA THR A 306 12.83 -4.87 -9.83
C THR A 306 12.23 -4.51 -11.19
N LYS A 307 11.18 -5.24 -11.62
CA LYS A 307 10.73 -5.21 -13.02
C LYS A 307 10.06 -3.88 -13.39
N ARG A 308 9.10 -3.45 -12.57
CA ARG A 308 8.18 -2.36 -12.89
C ARG A 308 8.73 -1.00 -12.46
N ILE A 309 9.03 -0.85 -11.18
CA ILE A 309 9.67 0.33 -10.59
C ILE A 309 11.04 -0.09 -10.12
N ARG A 310 12.09 0.62 -10.53
CA ARG A 310 13.45 0.30 -10.11
C ARG A 310 14.31 1.53 -9.88
N SER A 311 15.35 1.32 -9.08
CA SER A 311 16.50 2.21 -9.00
C SER A 311 17.65 1.69 -9.87
N TYR A 312 18.43 2.59 -10.46
CA TYR A 312 19.52 2.22 -11.38
C TYR A 312 20.88 2.05 -10.71
N LEU A 313 21.12 2.73 -9.59
CA LEU A 313 22.41 2.79 -8.93
C LEU A 313 22.40 2.04 -7.60
N VAL A 314 21.75 2.63 -6.60
CA VAL A 314 21.69 2.13 -5.22
C VAL A 314 20.26 1.67 -4.93
N SER A 315 20.13 0.54 -4.22
CA SER A 315 18.83 0.07 -3.75
C SER A 315 18.14 1.14 -2.90
N GLN A 316 16.85 1.36 -3.11
CA GLN A 316 16.06 2.31 -2.34
C GLN A 316 15.01 1.55 -1.53
N GLU A 317 14.82 1.97 -0.29
CA GLU A 317 13.93 1.33 0.68
C GLU A 317 13.27 2.46 1.49
N PRO A 318 12.23 3.11 0.94
CA PRO A 318 11.40 4.02 1.73
C PRO A 318 10.63 3.23 2.79
N ASP A 319 10.32 3.85 3.93
CA ASP A 319 9.64 3.15 5.03
C ASP A 319 8.20 2.79 4.65
N ILE A 320 7.49 3.69 3.97
CA ILE A 320 6.08 3.50 3.60
C ILE A 320 5.86 3.93 2.15
N LEU A 321 5.12 3.12 1.41
CA LEU A 321 4.66 3.45 0.06
C LEU A 321 3.15 3.25 -0.04
N LEU A 322 2.46 4.31 -0.47
CA LEU A 322 1.05 4.29 -0.81
C LEU A 322 0.89 4.43 -2.33
N GLU A 323 0.43 3.37 -2.98
CA GLU A 323 0.08 3.35 -4.40
C GLU A 323 -1.43 3.37 -4.54
N VAL A 324 -1.98 4.35 -5.26
CA VAL A 324 -3.42 4.44 -5.55
C VAL A 324 -3.64 4.35 -7.06
N SER A 325 -4.52 3.44 -7.45
CA SER A 325 -4.96 3.22 -8.82
C SER A 325 -6.42 3.60 -8.95
N PHE A 326 -6.69 4.55 -9.85
CA PHE A 326 -8.06 4.93 -10.16
C PHE A 326 -8.63 4.01 -11.26
N PRO A 327 -9.93 3.69 -11.21
CA PRO A 327 -10.56 2.86 -12.23
C PRO A 327 -10.42 3.53 -13.60
N LYS A 328 -10.34 2.72 -14.67
CA LYS A 328 -10.37 3.25 -16.03
C LYS A 328 -11.69 4.00 -16.22
N SER A 329 -11.64 5.29 -16.54
CA SER A 329 -12.76 5.86 -17.27
C SER A 329 -12.80 5.23 -18.64
N SER A 330 -14.01 4.89 -19.07
CA SER A 330 -14.26 4.25 -20.37
C SER A 330 -13.84 5.14 -21.56
N GLU A 331 -13.37 6.36 -21.30
CA GLU A 331 -13.30 7.46 -22.25
C GLU A 331 -11.86 8.00 -22.44
N SER A 332 -10.92 7.82 -21.50
CA SER A 332 -9.55 8.32 -21.66
C SER A 332 -8.51 7.17 -21.73
N GLY A 333 -8.21 6.73 -22.95
CA GLY A 333 -6.99 5.99 -23.36
C GLY A 333 -6.39 4.97 -22.39
N ASP A 334 -6.81 3.71 -22.52
CA ASP A 334 -6.26 2.38 -22.14
C ASP A 334 -5.32 2.14 -20.93
N THR A 335 -4.89 3.15 -20.16
CA THR A 335 -3.94 2.98 -19.04
C THR A 335 -4.60 3.31 -17.71
N ASN A 336 -4.49 2.39 -16.74
CA ASN A 336 -4.86 2.68 -15.36
C ASN A 336 -3.98 3.85 -14.88
N LYS A 337 -4.59 4.96 -14.48
CA LYS A 337 -3.88 6.11 -13.91
C LYS A 337 -3.51 5.77 -12.47
N GLN A 338 -2.21 5.79 -12.17
CA GLN A 338 -1.67 5.36 -10.88
C GLN A 338 -0.74 6.40 -10.30
N PHE A 339 -0.87 6.62 -9.00
CA PHE A 339 -0.11 7.61 -8.25
C PHE A 339 0.56 6.96 -7.05
N ILE A 340 1.78 7.38 -6.78
CA ILE A 340 2.58 6.87 -5.67
C ILE A 340 2.99 8.02 -4.77
N TRP A 341 2.70 7.88 -3.48
CA TRP A 341 3.23 8.71 -2.42
C TRP A 341 4.17 7.90 -1.54
N LEU A 342 5.31 8.50 -1.20
CA LEU A 342 6.31 7.89 -0.32
C LEU A 342 6.31 8.61 1.01
N PHE A 343 6.43 7.85 2.09
CA PHE A 343 6.61 8.39 3.43
C PHE A 343 7.80 7.74 4.13
N ASP A 344 8.50 8.54 4.94
CA ASP A 344 9.62 8.10 5.74
C ASP A 344 9.53 8.71 7.14
N ALA A 345 9.58 7.85 8.15
CA ALA A 345 9.27 8.20 9.52
C ALA A 345 10.56 8.47 10.29
N LYS A 346 10.70 9.70 10.82
CA LYS A 346 11.82 10.10 11.67
C LYS A 346 11.32 10.47 13.06
N TYR A 347 11.60 9.64 14.06
CA TYR A 347 11.30 9.96 15.47
C TYR A 347 12.34 10.92 16.07
N ARG A 348 12.40 12.15 15.53
CA ARG A 348 13.18 13.28 16.06
C ARG A 348 12.76 14.57 15.35
N ILE A 349 12.98 15.69 16.04
CA ILE A 349 12.81 17.05 15.52
C ILE A 349 14.17 17.69 15.25
N LYS A 350 14.19 18.77 14.47
CA LYS A 350 15.38 19.59 14.24
C LYS A 350 15.75 20.31 15.54
N THR A 351 16.99 20.15 15.97
CA THR A 351 17.50 20.75 17.23
C THR A 351 18.58 21.80 17.00
N GLU A 352 19.10 21.90 15.78
CA GLU A 352 20.16 22.82 15.41
C GLU A 352 19.72 23.64 14.20
N THR A 353 19.91 24.95 14.25
CA THR A 353 19.74 25.87 13.11
C THR A 353 21.08 26.16 12.47
N ASN A 354 21.14 26.07 11.14
CA ASN A 354 22.27 26.61 10.41
C ASN A 354 22.19 28.14 10.34
N ARG A 355 23.34 28.80 10.12
CA ARG A 355 23.42 30.27 9.96
C ARG A 355 22.63 30.85 8.77
N TYR A 356 22.04 29.98 7.95
CA TYR A 356 21.27 30.32 6.75
C TYR A 356 19.79 29.93 6.87
N ASP A 357 19.39 29.34 7.99
CA ASP A 357 18.01 28.93 8.23
C ASP A 357 17.21 30.12 8.75
N ASN A 358 16.01 30.33 8.21
CA ASN A 358 15.06 31.33 8.70
C ASN A 358 14.04 30.72 9.69
N GLU A 359 14.27 29.48 10.12
CA GLU A 359 13.36 28.70 10.96
C GLU A 359 13.61 29.01 12.45
N ASP A 360 12.56 29.38 13.16
CA ASP A 360 12.62 29.57 14.62
C ASP A 360 12.32 28.25 15.34
N ILE A 361 13.37 27.46 15.58
CA ILE A 361 13.28 26.15 16.27
C ILE A 361 12.85 26.25 17.73
N ASP A 362 12.88 27.44 18.34
CA ASP A 362 12.40 27.66 19.71
C ASP A 362 10.87 27.81 19.75
N GLN A 363 10.25 28.17 18.62
CA GLN A 363 8.81 28.38 18.50
C GLN A 363 8.06 27.21 17.86
N ALA A 364 8.68 26.46 16.95
CA ALA A 364 8.02 25.39 16.22
C ALA A 364 8.90 24.16 16.01
N ASP A 365 8.27 22.99 15.96
CA ASP A 365 8.95 21.72 15.74
C ASP A 365 9.16 21.46 14.24
N TYR A 366 10.38 21.66 13.75
CA TYR A 366 10.72 21.37 12.35
C TYR A 366 11.21 19.93 12.17
N VAL A 367 10.97 19.37 10.99
CA VAL A 367 11.56 18.10 10.58
C VAL A 367 13.07 18.27 10.35
N PRO A 368 13.90 17.25 10.61
CA PRO A 368 15.31 17.32 10.26
C PRO A 368 15.58 17.44 8.75
N ASP A 369 16.57 18.26 8.38
CA ASP A 369 16.94 18.51 6.98
C ASP A 369 17.29 17.24 6.20
N ASP A 370 17.91 16.25 6.85
CA ASP A 370 18.29 15.00 6.22
C ASP A 370 17.08 14.13 5.84
N ALA A 371 15.96 14.26 6.57
CA ALA A 371 14.70 13.60 6.22
C ALA A 371 14.12 14.18 4.91
N ILE A 372 14.14 15.50 4.75
CA ILE A 372 13.71 16.17 3.50
C ILE A 372 14.63 15.80 2.33
N ASN A 373 15.95 15.80 2.56
CA ASN A 373 16.92 15.38 1.55
C ASN A 373 16.71 13.92 1.11
N GLN A 374 16.32 13.05 2.04
CA GLN A 374 15.96 11.67 1.74
C GLN A 374 14.72 11.59 0.83
N MET A 375 13.76 12.51 0.98
CA MET A 375 12.56 12.56 0.12
C MET A 375 12.89 12.97 -1.31
N HIS A 376 13.77 13.97 -1.48
CA HIS A 376 14.33 14.31 -2.81
C HIS A 376 15.01 13.11 -3.46
N ARG A 377 15.82 12.37 -2.69
CA ARG A 377 16.50 11.16 -3.17
C ARG A 377 15.51 10.12 -3.66
N TYR A 378 14.48 9.79 -2.88
CA TYR A 378 13.52 8.75 -3.26
C TYR A 378 12.67 9.13 -4.47
N ARG A 379 12.16 10.36 -4.52
CA ARG A 379 11.38 10.86 -5.66
C ARG A 379 12.17 10.75 -6.97
N ASP A 380 13.45 11.10 -6.94
CA ASP A 380 14.29 11.17 -8.14
C ASP A 380 15.02 9.84 -8.46
N ALA A 381 15.17 8.93 -7.50
CA ALA A 381 15.85 7.65 -7.72
C ALA A 381 14.96 6.57 -8.37
N LEU A 382 13.64 6.66 -8.19
CA LEU A 382 12.70 5.67 -8.70
C LEU A 382 12.26 5.99 -10.14
N ILE A 383 12.29 4.97 -11.00
CA ILE A 383 11.88 5.05 -12.40
C ILE A 383 10.86 3.95 -12.68
N LEU A 384 9.74 4.34 -13.28
CA LEU A 384 8.74 3.43 -13.83
C LEU A 384 9.11 3.07 -15.27
N LEU A 385 8.95 1.79 -15.60
CA LEU A 385 9.09 1.30 -16.96
C LEU A 385 7.77 0.76 -17.48
N ASN A 386 7.33 1.35 -18.60
CA ASN A 386 6.19 0.84 -19.34
C ASN A 386 6.72 -0.13 -20.41
N ASN A 387 6.43 -1.42 -20.24
CA ASN A 387 6.85 -2.46 -21.17
C ASN A 387 5.80 -2.78 -22.25
N ASP A 388 4.71 -2.02 -22.32
CA ASP A 388 3.74 -2.14 -23.40
C ASP A 388 4.28 -1.46 -24.67
N GLN A 389 4.48 -2.29 -25.71
CA GLN A 389 4.79 -1.92 -27.10
C GLN A 389 6.20 -1.38 -27.37
N GLN A 390 7.15 -2.28 -27.69
CA GLN A 390 8.43 -2.07 -28.44
C GLN A 390 9.35 -0.89 -28.07
N THR A 391 8.99 -0.05 -27.11
CA THR A 391 9.64 1.20 -26.73
C THR A 391 9.75 1.23 -25.20
N ASN A 392 10.98 1.25 -24.70
CA ASN A 392 11.25 1.35 -23.26
C ASN A 392 10.99 2.80 -22.79
N LYS A 393 9.72 3.21 -22.72
CA LYS A 393 9.35 4.52 -22.20
C LYS A 393 9.55 4.54 -20.68
N LYS A 394 10.27 5.56 -20.22
CA LYS A 394 10.55 5.81 -18.80
C LYS A 394 9.68 6.95 -18.31
N SER A 395 9.14 6.83 -17.11
CA SER A 395 8.41 7.90 -16.44
C SER A 395 8.73 7.93 -14.95
N ARG A 396 8.40 9.06 -14.31
CA ARG A 396 8.51 9.23 -12.87
C ARG A 396 7.21 8.71 -12.21
N PRO A 397 7.28 7.71 -11.32
CA PRO A 397 6.09 7.16 -10.67
C PRO A 397 5.62 7.96 -9.45
N VAL A 398 6.55 8.64 -8.76
CA VAL A 398 6.30 9.27 -7.47
C VAL A 398 5.71 10.66 -7.70
N LEU A 399 4.49 10.89 -7.21
CA LEU A 399 3.83 12.20 -7.25
C LEU A 399 4.28 13.09 -6.10
N GLY A 400 4.46 12.51 -4.91
CA GLY A 400 4.95 13.23 -3.73
C GLY A 400 5.73 12.34 -2.77
N ALA A 401 6.63 12.94 -2.01
CA ALA A 401 7.46 12.26 -1.02
C ALA A 401 7.55 13.11 0.26
N PHE A 402 7.20 12.52 1.40
CA PHE A 402 6.99 13.26 2.64
C PHE A 402 7.67 12.62 3.84
N ALA A 403 8.26 13.43 4.71
CA ALA A 403 8.72 12.96 6.00
C ALA A 403 7.58 12.98 7.04
N LEU A 404 7.52 11.97 7.90
CA LEU A 404 6.62 11.90 9.05
C LEU A 404 7.45 12.08 10.32
N TYR A 405 7.07 13.00 11.19
CA TYR A 405 7.88 13.34 12.35
C TYR A 405 7.04 13.76 13.56
N PRO A 406 7.55 13.58 14.80
CA PRO A 406 6.78 13.78 16.03
C PRO A 406 6.75 15.26 16.43
N GLY A 407 6.35 16.15 15.52
CA GLY A 407 6.16 17.57 15.80
C GLY A 407 4.83 17.85 16.48
N PHE A 408 4.83 18.71 17.49
CA PHE A 408 3.62 19.07 18.22
C PHE A 408 3.00 20.37 17.68
N PHE A 409 1.83 20.24 17.04
CA PHE A 409 1.12 21.37 16.43
C PHE A 409 -0.39 21.29 16.67
N ASP A 410 -1.02 22.47 16.73
CA ASP A 410 -2.45 22.60 16.47
C ASP A 410 -2.68 22.49 14.96
N GLN A 411 -3.10 21.30 14.51
CA GLN A 411 -3.31 21.01 13.09
C GLN A 411 -4.62 21.58 12.53
N THR A 412 -5.25 22.52 13.24
CA THR A 412 -6.28 23.39 12.63
C THR A 412 -5.68 24.53 11.82
N GLU A 413 -4.42 24.90 12.09
CA GLU A 413 -3.66 25.88 11.32
C GLU A 413 -3.09 25.27 10.04
N THR A 414 -2.53 26.13 9.18
CA THR A 414 -1.88 25.70 7.94
C THR A 414 -0.56 24.98 8.26
N ASN A 415 -0.32 23.83 7.61
CA ASN A 415 0.95 23.13 7.70
C ASN A 415 2.12 24.05 7.27
N TYR A 416 3.19 24.10 8.06
CA TYR A 416 4.41 24.86 7.78
C TYR A 416 5.05 24.48 6.43
N TYR A 417 4.89 23.22 6.01
CA TYR A 417 5.39 22.72 4.74
C TYR A 417 4.38 22.80 3.59
N ALA A 418 3.20 23.42 3.79
CA ALA A 418 2.11 23.43 2.80
C ALA A 418 2.53 24.03 1.46
N GLU A 419 3.32 25.12 1.47
CA GLU A 419 3.82 25.74 0.24
C GLU A 419 4.76 24.80 -0.51
N ALA A 420 5.73 24.18 0.18
CA ALA A 420 6.65 23.22 -0.44
C ALA A 420 5.91 21.97 -0.98
N ILE A 421 4.93 21.45 -0.23
CA ILE A 421 4.10 20.33 -0.65
C ILE A 421 3.35 20.68 -1.94
N LYS A 422 2.77 21.89 -2.01
CA LYS A 422 2.02 22.35 -3.19
C LYS A 422 2.94 22.57 -4.40
N GLU A 423 4.03 23.32 -4.22
CA GLU A 423 4.89 23.78 -5.31
C GLU A 423 5.76 22.65 -5.88
N ILE A 424 6.31 21.77 -5.02
CA ILE A 424 7.28 20.74 -5.44
C ILE A 424 6.94 19.30 -5.04
N GLY A 425 5.85 19.07 -4.31
CA GLY A 425 5.43 17.73 -3.90
C GLY A 425 6.37 17.08 -2.87
N ILE A 426 7.15 17.88 -2.15
CA ILE A 426 8.06 17.44 -1.08
C ILE A 426 7.79 18.29 0.15
N GLY A 427 7.76 17.64 1.31
CA GLY A 427 7.58 18.32 2.59
C GLY A 427 7.49 17.33 3.74
N ALA A 428 6.81 17.72 4.81
CA ALA A 428 6.62 16.88 5.97
C ALA A 428 5.22 17.04 6.57
N PHE A 429 4.79 15.99 7.27
CA PHE A 429 3.59 15.99 8.11
C PHE A 429 3.99 15.68 9.54
N ALA A 430 3.63 16.57 10.45
CA ALA A 430 3.67 16.29 11.88
C ALA A 430 2.66 15.18 12.18
N LEU A 431 3.11 14.13 12.86
CA LEU A 431 2.28 12.98 13.17
C LEU A 431 2.64 12.47 14.57
N LEU A 432 1.75 12.72 15.54
CA LEU A 432 1.92 12.25 16.91
C LEU A 432 0.84 11.21 17.28
N PRO A 433 1.17 10.24 18.14
CA PRO A 433 0.19 9.32 18.69
C PRO A 433 -0.81 10.04 19.59
N ASP A 434 -2.10 9.97 19.25
CA ASP A 434 -3.15 10.49 20.08
C ASP A 434 -4.43 9.66 20.01
N ALA A 435 -5.23 9.72 21.08
CA ALA A 435 -6.48 8.99 21.17
C ALA A 435 -7.58 9.58 20.27
N ASP A 436 -7.54 10.90 20.03
CA ASP A 436 -8.59 11.65 19.34
C ASP A 436 -8.28 11.93 17.86
N GLY A 437 -7.11 11.52 17.35
CA GLY A 437 -6.70 11.70 15.95
C GLY A 437 -6.37 13.15 15.53
N GLN A 438 -6.38 14.10 16.46
CA GLN A 438 -6.17 15.53 16.22
C GLN A 438 -4.79 15.83 15.62
N HIS A 439 -3.76 15.08 16.02
CA HIS A 439 -2.39 15.24 15.54
C HIS A 439 -2.09 14.47 14.23
N SER A 440 -3.14 14.08 13.50
CA SER A 440 -3.03 13.47 12.17
C SER A 440 -3.82 14.21 11.08
N LYS A 441 -4.51 15.30 11.43
CA LYS A 441 -5.40 16.07 10.53
C LYS A 441 -4.73 16.54 9.26
N TRP A 442 -3.50 17.04 9.31
CA TRP A 442 -2.81 17.52 8.10
C TRP A 442 -2.63 16.40 7.08
N LEU A 443 -2.23 15.21 7.54
CA LEU A 443 -2.08 14.04 6.69
C LEU A 443 -3.43 13.51 6.19
N VAL A 444 -4.45 13.46 7.05
CA VAL A 444 -5.82 13.06 6.69
C VAL A 444 -6.39 13.99 5.62
N ASN A 445 -6.31 15.30 5.83
CA ASN A 445 -6.82 16.29 4.88
C ASN A 445 -6.08 16.22 3.55
N PHE A 446 -4.75 16.09 3.58
CA PHE A 446 -3.97 15.86 2.37
C PHE A 446 -4.46 14.62 1.61
N LEU A 447 -4.56 13.46 2.28
CA LEU A 447 -5.00 12.23 1.61
C LEU A 447 -6.45 12.33 1.10
N ARG A 448 -7.35 13.00 1.81
CA ARG A 448 -8.72 13.30 1.33
C ARG A 448 -8.72 14.18 0.09
N GLU A 449 -7.87 15.20 0.03
CA GLU A 449 -7.73 16.06 -1.15
C GLU A 449 -7.15 15.30 -2.35
N GLN A 450 -6.17 14.43 -2.12
CA GLN A 450 -5.48 13.70 -3.18
C GLN A 450 -6.25 12.47 -3.70
N ILE A 451 -6.98 11.77 -2.84
CA ILE A 451 -7.65 10.49 -3.18
C ILE A 451 -9.17 10.68 -3.32
N GLY A 452 -9.71 11.77 -2.76
CA GLY A 452 -11.13 12.07 -2.73
C GLY A 452 -11.87 11.33 -1.62
N VAL A 453 -13.10 11.77 -1.35
CA VAL A 453 -14.07 11.14 -0.44
C VAL A 453 -15.28 10.68 -1.26
N LEU A 454 -15.98 9.66 -0.79
CA LEU A 454 -17.04 8.94 -1.51
C LEU A 454 -18.31 9.73 -1.86
N SER A 455 -18.28 11.04 -1.68
CA SER A 455 -19.46 11.88 -1.72
C SER A 455 -20.15 11.91 -3.09
N HIS A 456 -19.49 11.65 -4.23
CA HIS A 456 -20.16 11.65 -5.56
C HIS A 456 -19.47 10.74 -6.61
N GLN A 457 -20.27 9.94 -7.34
CA GLN A 457 -19.81 8.94 -8.33
C GLN A 457 -19.10 9.50 -9.59
N ASN A 458 -19.19 10.82 -9.85
CA ASN A 458 -18.54 11.47 -11.00
C ASN A 458 -17.19 12.15 -10.65
N LEU A 459 -16.70 12.00 -9.42
CA LEU A 459 -15.49 12.72 -8.95
C LEU A 459 -14.17 12.10 -9.44
N THR A 460 -14.13 10.83 -9.84
CA THR A 460 -12.87 10.12 -10.08
C THR A 460 -12.07 10.68 -11.26
N ASP A 461 -12.72 11.04 -12.37
CA ASP A 461 -12.01 11.59 -13.53
C ASP A 461 -11.51 13.02 -13.26
N ASN A 462 -12.37 13.86 -12.68
CA ASN A 462 -12.03 15.25 -12.34
C ASN A 462 -10.91 15.32 -11.30
N LEU A 463 -10.90 14.42 -10.32
CA LEU A 463 -9.85 14.33 -9.32
C LEU A 463 -8.51 13.92 -9.97
N VAL A 464 -8.54 12.97 -10.90
CA VAL A 464 -7.31 12.52 -11.55
C VAL A 464 -6.71 13.58 -12.47
N ASP A 465 -7.54 14.31 -13.21
CA ASP A 465 -7.11 15.47 -13.99
C ASP A 465 -6.53 16.58 -13.09
N ARG A 466 -7.09 16.74 -11.88
CA ARG A 466 -6.55 17.63 -10.85
C ARG A 466 -5.16 17.23 -10.39
N LEU A 467 -4.91 15.93 -10.17
CA LEU A 467 -3.58 15.44 -9.78
C LEU A 467 -2.51 15.74 -10.84
N TYR A 468 -2.81 15.61 -12.13
CA TYR A 468 -1.86 15.92 -13.21
C TYR A 468 -1.67 17.42 -13.49
N THR A 469 -2.50 18.28 -12.92
CA THR A 469 -2.44 19.74 -13.09
C THR A 469 -1.86 20.46 -11.87
N GLN A 470 -1.54 19.73 -10.81
CA GLN A 470 -0.77 20.26 -9.67
C GLN A 470 0.60 20.79 -10.12
N ASP A 471 1.06 21.86 -9.46
CA ASP A 471 2.36 22.50 -9.74
C ASP A 471 3.50 21.47 -9.71
N ALA A 472 3.55 20.66 -8.65
CA ALA A 472 4.55 19.60 -8.46
C ALA A 472 4.61 18.58 -9.61
N ALA A 473 3.48 18.25 -10.22
CA ALA A 473 3.40 17.28 -11.32
C ALA A 473 3.84 17.88 -12.67
N ARG A 474 3.97 19.21 -12.77
CA ARG A 474 4.25 19.96 -14.00
C ARG A 474 5.55 20.74 -13.98
N ILE A 475 6.54 20.28 -13.23
CA ILE A 475 7.89 20.87 -13.23
C ILE A 475 8.76 20.20 -14.32
N PRO A 476 8.89 20.78 -15.53
CA PRO A 476 9.80 20.26 -16.53
C PRO A 476 11.25 20.67 -16.23
N TYR A 477 12.20 20.01 -16.89
CA TYR A 477 13.54 20.59 -17.06
C TYR A 477 13.48 21.87 -17.87
N HIS A 478 14.39 22.81 -17.59
CA HIS A 478 14.45 24.09 -18.30
C HIS A 478 14.50 23.89 -19.83
N GLY A 479 13.59 24.54 -20.55
CA GLY A 479 13.44 24.41 -22.01
C GLY A 479 12.60 23.21 -22.47
N MET A 480 12.24 22.29 -21.57
CA MET A 480 11.25 21.25 -21.82
C MET A 480 9.85 21.70 -21.37
N ARG A 481 8.83 20.93 -21.75
CA ARG A 481 7.45 21.20 -21.37
C ARG A 481 6.75 19.89 -21.02
N GLN A 482 6.01 19.90 -19.91
CA GLN A 482 5.23 18.77 -19.43
C GLN A 482 3.74 19.08 -19.58
N VAL A 483 3.06 18.30 -20.41
CA VAL A 483 1.62 18.43 -20.71
C VAL A 483 0.99 17.06 -20.73
N LEU A 484 -0.31 16.99 -20.43
CA LEU A 484 -1.06 15.74 -20.48
C LEU A 484 -1.63 15.51 -21.89
N TYR A 485 -2.18 16.56 -22.50
CA TYR A 485 -2.76 16.58 -23.85
C TYR A 485 -1.90 17.45 -24.76
N SER A 486 -1.20 16.82 -25.70
CA SER A 486 -0.33 17.52 -26.65
C SER A 486 -1.08 18.39 -27.65
N ASP A 487 -2.37 18.12 -27.87
CA ASP A 487 -3.26 18.75 -28.85
C ASP A 487 -4.50 19.39 -28.18
N LEU A 488 -4.34 19.85 -26.93
CA LEU A 488 -5.42 20.49 -26.18
C LEU A 488 -6.04 21.64 -26.98
N THR A 489 -7.35 21.56 -27.19
CA THR A 489 -8.15 22.48 -28.00
C THR A 489 -9.25 23.09 -27.13
N MET A 490 -9.33 24.41 -27.09
CA MET A 490 -10.42 25.12 -26.41
C MET A 490 -11.44 25.58 -27.45
N THR A 491 -12.69 25.22 -27.24
CA THR A 491 -13.83 25.76 -27.99
C THR A 491 -14.34 27.03 -27.32
N ALA A 492 -14.84 27.99 -28.09
CA ALA A 492 -15.55 29.16 -27.56
C ALA A 492 -16.35 29.85 -28.68
N ALA A 493 -17.51 30.41 -28.37
CA ALA A 493 -18.22 31.28 -29.31
C ALA A 493 -17.54 32.65 -29.42
N LEU A 494 -17.42 33.16 -30.65
CA LEU A 494 -17.09 34.56 -30.89
C LEU A 494 -18.25 35.42 -30.37
N GLY A 495 -17.97 36.30 -29.41
CA GLY A 495 -18.98 37.16 -28.79
C GLY A 495 -19.78 38.00 -29.80
N ARG A 496 -20.92 38.58 -29.38
CA ARG A 496 -21.83 39.28 -30.29
C ARG A 496 -21.20 40.52 -30.96
N SER A 497 -21.47 40.71 -32.25
CA SER A 497 -20.95 41.80 -33.10
C SER A 497 -21.31 43.20 -32.63
N ASN A 498 -22.40 43.37 -31.90
CA ASN A 498 -23.00 44.67 -31.64
C ASN A 498 -22.23 45.54 -30.63
N GLN A 499 -21.14 45.04 -30.05
CA GLN A 499 -20.35 45.73 -29.02
C GLN A 499 -18.87 45.93 -29.37
N ARG A 500 -18.42 45.47 -30.54
CA ARG A 500 -17.02 45.55 -30.99
C ARG A 500 -16.94 45.95 -32.46
N GLU A 501 -15.79 46.42 -32.89
CA GLU A 501 -15.57 46.81 -34.29
C GLU A 501 -15.77 45.63 -35.25
N THR A 502 -16.48 45.87 -36.36
CA THR A 502 -16.79 44.85 -37.37
C THR A 502 -15.52 44.23 -37.96
N ALA A 503 -14.48 45.04 -38.15
CA ALA A 503 -13.18 44.62 -38.65
C ALA A 503 -12.54 43.48 -37.82
N TYR A 504 -12.79 43.45 -36.50
CA TYR A 504 -12.31 42.37 -35.63
C TYR A 504 -12.94 41.02 -36.01
N PHE A 505 -14.26 40.98 -36.22
CA PHE A 505 -14.96 39.76 -36.60
C PHE A 505 -14.71 39.36 -38.04
N ASP A 506 -14.57 40.34 -38.94
CA ASP A 506 -14.23 40.09 -40.34
C ASP A 506 -12.85 39.43 -40.47
N ALA A 507 -11.91 39.74 -39.57
CA ALA A 507 -10.62 39.06 -39.52
C ALA A 507 -10.76 37.55 -39.22
N PHE A 508 -11.69 37.13 -38.35
CA PHE A 508 -11.94 35.71 -38.09
C PHE A 508 -12.62 35.03 -39.29
N LYS A 509 -13.62 35.68 -39.88
CA LYS A 509 -14.30 35.18 -41.09
C LYS A 509 -13.31 35.00 -42.24
N ASN A 510 -12.45 35.98 -42.46
CA ASN A 510 -11.45 35.99 -43.55
C ASN A 510 -10.21 35.14 -43.24
N GLY A 511 -10.07 34.59 -42.03
CA GLY A 511 -8.92 33.77 -41.65
C GLY A 511 -7.63 34.57 -41.40
N THR A 512 -7.73 35.88 -41.13
CA THR A 512 -6.60 36.80 -40.92
C THR A 512 -6.44 37.28 -39.48
N ALA A 513 -7.30 36.82 -38.55
CA ALA A 513 -7.23 37.16 -37.14
C ALA A 513 -5.87 36.76 -36.54
N LYS A 514 -5.27 37.67 -35.76
CA LYS A 514 -3.99 37.44 -35.08
C LYS A 514 -4.12 37.30 -33.57
N TRP A 515 -5.26 37.72 -33.00
CA TRP A 515 -5.42 37.87 -31.56
C TRP A 515 -6.80 37.43 -31.10
N TYR A 516 -6.82 36.66 -30.01
CA TYR A 516 -8.03 36.36 -29.26
C TYR A 516 -7.79 36.66 -27.78
N HIS A 517 -8.83 37.06 -27.06
CA HIS A 517 -8.69 37.41 -25.65
C HIS A 517 -9.90 36.95 -24.83
N MET A 518 -9.65 36.64 -23.56
CA MET A 518 -10.70 36.27 -22.61
C MET A 518 -10.30 36.62 -21.16
N PRO A 519 -11.26 36.82 -20.25
CA PRO A 519 -10.98 37.10 -18.85
C PRO A 519 -10.21 35.94 -18.18
N GLN A 520 -9.27 36.25 -17.28
CA GLN A 520 -8.59 35.24 -16.47
C GLN A 520 -9.55 34.47 -15.56
N SER A 521 -10.62 35.12 -15.10
CA SER A 521 -11.69 34.53 -14.29
C SER A 521 -12.41 33.37 -14.97
N THR A 522 -12.25 33.20 -16.28
CA THR A 522 -12.85 32.07 -17.00
C THR A 522 -12.28 30.72 -16.55
N PHE A 523 -11.05 30.69 -16.06
CA PHE A 523 -10.42 29.47 -15.54
C PHE A 523 -10.48 29.44 -14.02
N ALA A 524 -10.80 28.27 -13.46
CA ALA A 524 -10.84 28.07 -12.01
C ALA A 524 -9.45 28.22 -11.39
N GLY A 525 -9.40 28.81 -10.18
CA GLY A 525 -8.16 29.22 -9.48
C GLY A 525 -7.04 28.18 -9.47
N VAL A 526 -7.39 26.90 -9.29
CA VAL A 526 -6.45 25.77 -9.19
C VAL A 526 -5.77 25.47 -10.54
N PHE A 527 -6.39 25.83 -11.66
CA PHE A 527 -5.99 25.37 -12.99
C PHE A 527 -5.50 26.49 -13.94
N LYS A 528 -5.53 27.75 -13.48
CA LYS A 528 -5.49 28.96 -14.32
C LYS A 528 -4.35 28.96 -15.33
N GLN A 529 -3.11 28.82 -14.89
CA GLN A 529 -1.97 29.05 -15.77
C GLN A 529 -1.57 27.79 -16.54
N HIS A 530 -1.53 26.64 -15.86
CA HIS A 530 -1.07 25.38 -16.44
C HIS A 530 -1.89 24.90 -17.62
N ILE A 531 -3.22 24.97 -17.53
CA ILE A 531 -4.10 24.51 -18.60
C ILE A 531 -4.09 25.51 -19.74
N VAL A 532 -4.09 26.82 -19.45
CA VAL A 532 -4.04 27.85 -20.50
C VAL A 532 -2.75 27.76 -21.30
N ASP A 533 -1.63 27.55 -20.62
CA ASP A 533 -0.35 27.34 -21.29
C ASP A 533 -0.38 26.05 -22.11
N GLU A 534 -1.14 25.03 -21.69
CA GLU A 534 -1.36 23.76 -22.39
C GLU A 534 -2.11 23.90 -23.73
N ILE A 535 -3.04 24.85 -23.84
CA ILE A 535 -3.88 25.07 -25.03
C ILE A 535 -3.02 25.27 -26.29
N ARG A 536 -3.21 24.39 -27.27
CA ARG A 536 -2.54 24.45 -28.58
C ARG A 536 -3.42 25.02 -29.68
N TYR A 537 -4.73 24.91 -29.52
CA TYR A 537 -5.67 25.30 -30.55
C TYR A 537 -6.90 26.00 -29.96
N LEU A 538 -7.40 27.00 -30.67
CA LEU A 538 -8.69 27.62 -30.40
C LEU A 538 -9.67 27.31 -31.52
N ALA A 539 -10.77 26.66 -31.17
CA ALA A 539 -11.87 26.32 -32.05
C ALA A 539 -12.99 27.35 -31.84
N LEU A 540 -12.95 28.44 -32.62
CA LEU A 540 -13.80 29.60 -32.39
C LEU A 540 -15.07 29.51 -33.25
N ALA A 541 -16.22 29.44 -32.59
CA ALA A 541 -17.50 29.32 -33.27
C ALA A 541 -17.95 30.69 -33.81
N SER A 542 -18.46 30.71 -35.03
CA SER A 542 -19.01 31.90 -35.66
C SER A 542 -20.47 31.70 -36.04
N THR A 543 -21.26 32.76 -35.95
CA THR A 543 -22.68 32.76 -36.35
C THR A 543 -22.79 32.67 -37.87
N PHE A 544 -23.34 31.57 -38.38
CA PHE A 544 -23.59 31.42 -39.81
C PHE A 544 -25.03 31.86 -40.15
N LYS A 545 -25.15 33.00 -40.85
CA LYS A 545 -26.43 33.67 -41.22
C LYS A 545 -27.23 34.17 -40.01
N HIS A 546 -28.07 35.18 -40.20
CA HIS A 546 -28.85 35.86 -39.14
C HIS A 546 -29.91 34.98 -38.40
N ASN A 547 -29.82 33.65 -38.48
CA ASN A 547 -30.69 32.75 -37.75
C ASN A 547 -30.08 32.46 -36.37
N GLN A 548 -30.82 32.82 -35.31
CA GLN A 548 -30.46 32.51 -33.93
C GLN A 548 -30.32 30.98 -33.74
N GLY A 549 -29.24 30.53 -33.07
CA GLY A 549 -29.06 29.13 -32.67
C GLY A 549 -28.22 28.21 -33.57
N ASN A 550 -27.53 28.71 -34.61
CA ASN A 550 -26.70 27.91 -35.53
C ASN A 550 -25.23 28.36 -35.56
N ASN A 551 -24.56 28.45 -34.41
CA ASN A 551 -23.10 28.63 -34.41
C ASN A 551 -22.41 27.37 -34.91
N GLN A 552 -21.37 27.59 -35.73
CA GLN A 552 -20.54 26.52 -36.26
C GLN A 552 -19.07 26.84 -36.06
N ILE A 553 -18.27 25.79 -35.85
CA ILE A 553 -16.81 25.87 -35.87
C ILE A 553 -16.36 25.30 -37.21
N GLU A 554 -15.82 26.18 -38.05
CA GLU A 554 -15.22 25.82 -39.35
C GLU A 554 -13.69 25.88 -39.32
N LYS A 555 -13.14 26.73 -38.44
CA LYS A 555 -11.72 27.04 -38.38
C LYS A 555 -11.16 26.83 -36.99
N ILE A 556 -9.96 26.28 -36.95
CA ILE A 556 -9.17 26.05 -35.74
C ILE A 556 -7.91 26.90 -35.83
N TRP A 557 -7.61 27.63 -34.78
CA TRP A 557 -6.51 28.58 -34.73
C TRP A 557 -5.39 28.03 -33.86
N PRO A 558 -4.23 27.68 -34.43
CA PRO A 558 -3.05 27.33 -33.63
C PRO A 558 -2.65 28.48 -32.73
N VAL A 559 -2.35 28.20 -31.46
CA VAL A 559 -1.89 29.18 -30.48
C VAL A 559 -0.36 29.23 -30.52
N LYS A 560 0.19 30.39 -30.86
CA LYS A 560 1.65 30.62 -30.86
C LYS A 560 2.16 30.94 -29.45
N SER A 561 1.46 31.83 -28.76
CA SER A 561 1.81 32.29 -27.43
C SER A 561 0.55 32.73 -26.68
N VAL A 562 0.61 32.67 -25.35
CA VAL A 562 -0.42 33.23 -24.47
C VAL A 562 0.27 34.12 -23.45
N THR A 563 -0.27 35.32 -23.23
CA THR A 563 0.26 36.24 -22.22
C THR A 563 -0.86 36.78 -21.35
N LEU A 564 -0.60 36.92 -20.06
CA LEU A 564 -1.54 37.52 -19.11
C LEU A 564 -1.31 39.03 -19.06
N ARG A 565 -2.33 39.83 -19.39
CA ARG A 565 -2.26 41.30 -19.44
C ARG A 565 -3.50 41.94 -18.84
N LYS A 566 -3.36 43.16 -18.32
CA LYS A 566 -4.51 43.98 -17.89
C LYS A 566 -5.38 44.34 -19.08
N ARG A 567 -6.70 44.33 -18.91
CA ARG A 567 -7.64 44.64 -20.01
C ARG A 567 -7.43 46.03 -20.62
N SER A 568 -6.98 46.98 -19.81
CA SER A 568 -6.64 48.35 -20.20
C SER A 568 -5.37 48.50 -21.03
N SER A 569 -4.46 47.51 -21.03
CA SER A 569 -3.26 47.54 -21.86
C SER A 569 -3.46 46.88 -23.23
N LEU A 570 -4.65 46.31 -23.50
CA LEU A 570 -4.97 45.66 -24.77
C LEU A 570 -5.54 46.66 -25.78
N THR A 571 -5.06 46.58 -27.03
CA THR A 571 -5.48 47.49 -28.09
C THR A 571 -6.84 47.13 -28.68
N ILE A 572 -7.41 48.06 -29.45
CA ILE A 572 -8.63 47.83 -30.21
C ILE A 572 -8.41 46.72 -31.24
N GLU A 573 -7.27 46.68 -31.93
CA GLU A 573 -6.95 45.60 -32.87
C GLU A 573 -6.93 44.21 -32.21
N GLN A 574 -6.47 44.13 -30.96
CA GLN A 574 -6.39 42.86 -30.23
C GLN A 574 -7.74 42.38 -29.70
N THR A 575 -8.68 43.30 -29.44
CA THR A 575 -9.88 43.00 -28.64
C THR A 575 -11.20 43.43 -29.29
N GLY A 576 -11.15 44.19 -30.37
CA GLY A 576 -12.27 44.83 -31.04
C GLY A 576 -12.90 45.99 -30.26
N LYS A 577 -12.41 46.35 -29.06
CA LYS A 577 -12.96 47.44 -28.23
C LYS A 577 -11.96 47.93 -27.19
N ALA A 578 -11.82 49.25 -27.02
CA ALA A 578 -11.08 49.79 -25.87
C ALA A 578 -11.84 49.56 -24.55
N SER A 579 -11.11 49.35 -23.45
CA SER A 579 -11.69 49.22 -22.12
C SER A 579 -10.71 49.76 -21.09
N ASN A 580 -11.22 50.37 -20.02
CA ASN A 580 -10.41 50.87 -18.91
C ASN A 580 -10.35 49.87 -17.73
N SER A 581 -10.89 48.66 -17.91
CA SER A 581 -10.86 47.63 -16.86
C SER A 581 -9.43 47.24 -16.51
N VAL A 582 -9.19 47.04 -15.20
CA VAL A 582 -7.88 46.63 -14.67
C VAL A 582 -7.80 45.11 -14.52
N GLU A 583 -8.88 44.39 -14.85
CA GLU A 583 -8.96 42.94 -14.78
C GLU A 583 -7.91 42.28 -15.69
N MET A 584 -7.44 41.11 -15.28
CA MET A 584 -6.46 40.35 -16.02
C MET A 584 -7.15 39.50 -17.09
N TYR A 585 -6.59 39.51 -18.29
CA TYR A 585 -7.07 38.79 -19.47
C TYR A 585 -5.93 37.97 -20.06
N TYR A 586 -6.28 36.78 -20.54
CA TYR A 586 -5.41 36.00 -21.41
C TYR A 586 -5.50 36.56 -22.82
N LEU A 587 -4.35 36.90 -23.40
CA LEU A 587 -4.19 37.29 -24.80
C LEU A 587 -3.48 36.17 -25.55
N PHE A 588 -4.20 35.55 -26.48
CA PHE A 588 -3.72 34.49 -27.36
C PHE A 588 -3.23 35.10 -28.67
N GLU A 589 -1.98 34.82 -29.04
CA GLU A 589 -1.47 35.08 -30.38
C GLU A 589 -1.79 33.88 -31.29
N LEU A 590 -2.46 34.16 -32.40
CA LEU A 590 -2.95 33.13 -33.32
C LEU A 590 -2.01 32.92 -34.52
N GLY A 591 -1.88 31.67 -34.92
CA GLY A 591 -1.27 31.23 -36.16
C GLY A 591 -2.26 31.26 -37.32
N GLN A 592 -1.82 30.71 -38.46
CA GLN A 592 -2.71 30.54 -39.61
C GLN A 592 -3.78 29.49 -39.28
N PRO A 593 -5.06 29.76 -39.60
CA PRO A 593 -6.14 28.86 -39.25
C PRO A 593 -6.09 27.58 -40.10
N LEU A 594 -6.40 26.47 -39.46
CA LEU A 594 -6.71 25.19 -40.09
C LEU A 594 -8.21 25.14 -40.36
N THR A 595 -8.62 24.62 -41.52
CA THR A 595 -10.03 24.45 -41.86
C THR A 595 -10.45 23.02 -41.56
N LEU A 596 -11.53 22.87 -40.81
CA LEU A 596 -12.13 21.57 -40.55
C LEU A 596 -12.74 20.99 -41.82
N TYR A 597 -12.52 19.70 -42.06
CA TYR A 597 -13.12 19.01 -43.19
C TYR A 597 -14.65 18.97 -43.08
N THR A 598 -15.15 18.74 -41.86
CA THR A 598 -16.57 18.79 -41.53
C THR A 598 -16.79 19.87 -40.46
N PRO A 599 -17.51 20.96 -40.77
CA PRO A 599 -17.85 21.96 -39.77
C PRO A 599 -18.62 21.34 -38.62
N MET A 600 -18.25 21.72 -37.40
CA MET A 600 -18.98 21.33 -36.21
C MET A 600 -20.19 22.22 -36.01
N THR A 601 -21.32 21.62 -35.71
CA THR A 601 -22.63 22.27 -35.66
C THR A 601 -23.25 22.22 -34.26
N LEU A 602 -24.33 22.98 -34.06
CA LEU A 602 -25.07 23.07 -32.79
C LEU A 602 -24.23 23.59 -31.61
N VAL A 603 -23.29 24.49 -31.89
CA VAL A 603 -22.52 25.15 -30.82
C VAL A 603 -23.44 26.18 -30.13
N PRO A 604 -23.45 26.27 -28.79
CA PRO A 604 -24.25 27.27 -28.09
C PRO A 604 -23.90 28.72 -28.47
N ASP A 605 -24.89 29.61 -28.39
CA ASP A 605 -24.72 31.06 -28.63
C ASP A 605 -24.05 31.79 -27.45
N SER A 606 -24.16 31.21 -26.26
CA SER A 606 -23.55 31.74 -25.04
C SER A 606 -22.05 31.51 -25.04
N PHE A 607 -21.29 32.55 -24.68
CA PHE A 607 -19.84 32.44 -24.49
C PHE A 607 -19.49 31.35 -23.47
N ILE A 608 -20.27 31.23 -22.39
CA ILE A 608 -20.01 30.28 -21.33
C ILE A 608 -20.32 28.85 -21.78
N ASP A 609 -21.51 28.65 -22.35
CA ASP A 609 -21.99 27.31 -22.69
C ASP A 609 -21.27 26.70 -23.91
N SER A 610 -20.64 27.55 -24.73
CA SER A 610 -19.82 27.13 -25.87
C SER A 610 -18.36 26.87 -25.50
N MET A 611 -17.96 27.11 -24.25
CA MET A 611 -16.60 26.82 -23.81
C MET A 611 -16.48 25.39 -23.33
N THR A 612 -15.52 24.69 -23.93
CA THR A 612 -15.17 23.32 -23.56
C THR A 612 -13.72 23.08 -23.95
N LEU A 613 -13.00 22.37 -23.09
CA LEU A 613 -11.66 21.86 -23.37
C LEU A 613 -11.79 20.44 -23.91
N THR A 614 -11.13 20.17 -25.03
CA THR A 614 -11.14 18.88 -25.74
C THR A 614 -9.80 18.63 -26.42
N THR A 615 -9.66 17.55 -27.16
CA THR A 615 -8.49 17.27 -28.01
C THR A 615 -8.82 17.61 -29.46
N LEU A 616 -7.81 17.98 -30.25
CA LEU A 616 -7.98 18.21 -31.69
C LEU A 616 -8.56 16.98 -32.36
N ASN A 617 -8.04 15.79 -32.00
CA ASN A 617 -8.53 14.52 -32.52
C ASN A 617 -10.03 14.28 -32.24
N SER A 618 -10.51 14.56 -31.02
CA SER A 618 -11.95 14.43 -30.71
C SER A 618 -12.80 15.42 -31.53
N LEU A 619 -12.31 16.65 -31.67
CA LEU A 619 -13.00 17.71 -32.40
C LEU A 619 -13.10 17.42 -33.90
N GLU A 620 -12.10 16.75 -34.51
CA GLU A 620 -12.14 16.33 -35.91
C GLU A 620 -13.08 15.14 -36.18
N GLN A 621 -13.31 14.29 -35.16
CA GLN A 621 -14.14 13.08 -35.27
C GLN A 621 -15.63 13.34 -35.00
N THR A 622 -15.98 14.48 -34.41
CA THR A 622 -17.34 14.80 -33.95
C THR A 622 -18.01 15.86 -34.83
N LYS A 623 -19.31 15.71 -35.09
CA LYS A 623 -20.09 16.65 -35.94
C LYS A 623 -20.95 17.62 -35.13
N GLU A 624 -21.42 17.18 -33.97
CA GLU A 624 -22.32 17.94 -33.10
C GLU A 624 -21.62 18.27 -31.78
N PHE A 625 -21.76 19.50 -31.30
CA PHE A 625 -21.02 20.01 -30.14
C PHE A 625 -21.23 19.19 -28.85
N HIS A 626 -22.43 18.64 -28.64
CA HIS A 626 -22.73 17.84 -27.44
C HIS A 626 -22.04 16.47 -27.42
N GLN A 627 -21.52 16.00 -28.57
CA GLN A 627 -20.83 14.73 -28.70
C GLN A 627 -19.32 14.85 -28.47
N ILE A 628 -18.80 16.07 -28.29
CA ILE A 628 -17.38 16.31 -28.06
C ILE A 628 -16.96 15.67 -26.74
N GLN A 629 -15.86 14.93 -26.79
CA GLN A 629 -15.23 14.44 -25.59
C GLN A 629 -14.58 15.60 -24.83
N ARG A 630 -15.01 15.81 -23.59
CA ARG A 630 -14.50 16.88 -22.73
C ARG A 630 -13.33 16.38 -21.90
N VAL A 631 -12.38 17.26 -21.65
CA VAL A 631 -11.26 17.04 -20.73
C VAL A 631 -11.17 18.23 -19.79
N TYR A 632 -10.63 18.05 -18.58
CA TYR A 632 -10.52 19.14 -17.60
C TYR A 632 -11.85 19.85 -17.31
N GLU A 633 -12.94 19.13 -17.06
CA GLU A 633 -14.28 19.73 -16.90
C GLU A 633 -14.33 20.76 -15.76
N ASP A 634 -13.61 20.52 -14.66
CA ASP A 634 -13.50 21.44 -13.52
C ASP A 634 -12.65 22.70 -13.80
N ALA A 635 -11.98 22.78 -14.94
CA ALA A 635 -11.06 23.87 -15.24
C ALA A 635 -11.72 25.19 -15.60
N LEU A 636 -12.95 25.13 -16.13
CA LEU A 636 -13.69 26.30 -16.57
C LEU A 636 -14.69 26.71 -15.47
N GLN A 637 -14.71 27.99 -15.11
CA GLN A 637 -15.73 28.51 -14.20
C GLN A 637 -17.01 28.75 -14.98
N VAL A 638 -18.08 28.01 -14.66
CA VAL A 638 -19.45 28.42 -14.97
C VAL A 638 -19.80 29.53 -13.99
N PRO A 639 -20.01 30.79 -14.41
CA PRO A 639 -20.44 31.83 -13.49
C PRO A 639 -21.79 31.43 -12.92
N SER A 640 -21.90 31.43 -11.59
CA SER A 640 -23.21 31.47 -10.94
C SER A 640 -23.96 32.68 -11.50
N LEU A 641 -25.23 32.45 -11.86
CA LEU A 641 -26.17 33.46 -12.38
C LEU A 641 -26.41 34.56 -11.33
N SER A 642 -25.45 35.46 -11.19
CA SER A 642 -25.63 36.73 -10.49
C SER A 642 -24.75 37.77 -11.18
N ASN A 643 -25.42 38.60 -11.99
CA ASN A 643 -24.94 39.82 -12.64
C ASN A 643 -24.31 39.65 -14.03
N TYR A 644 -25.16 39.56 -15.05
CA TYR A 644 -25.01 40.26 -16.33
C TYR A 644 -26.36 40.72 -16.86
#